data_AF-A0A7S4SMF7-F1
#
_entry.id   AF-A0A7S4SMF7-F1
#
_cell.length_a   1.000
_cell.length_b   1.000
_cell.length_c   1.000
_cell.angle_alpha   90.00
_cell.angle_beta   90.00
_cell.angle_gamma   90.00
#
_symmetry.space_group_name_H-M   'P 1'
#
loop_
_entity.id
_entity.type
_entity.pdbx_description
1 polymer ?
#
loop_
_entity_poly.entity_id
_entity_poly.type
_entity_poly.pdbx_seq_one_letter_code
_entity_poly.pdbx_strand_id
1 'polypeptide(L)'
;VSALSGETIVHRESDLTRQPDGNTESFVSCTTFPVTHYVNYRAVNVLPSKYWCSFSIGDGQSSPHFMRYSGLTGAAINAMLINNFLGSSIRLENIISRKRVCDISQETNWSNDEVVKRGTGYNFGVDGFLRPGAVYDQLLEYLYYKMLEMDVARYEENYGEDTLGAIFMLSWQKKFAAMLIPRGMETNDSHTRALEIFLGPKILKTVLTEMMTREELKEDENEPFMTLFQQYASDGPEAVLGEKTMFESDGTLFSGFQEEWDHDLKLLFEKSQASAETQDIVMEYMDRAYRVCEILNRSFVLARDEHIDGKRFAGSESENEPKSTDSLFSDFPVEAQIFAGGLELSSILGAASLSATQSDVTNGSVAAAVAVSIIFAVINIPTSFGTMTNVSRYVNRQEEFRAEFSRTKMLGLERTLFKVLSSSKRKEIDDASNPLLKQVRVAYEDFVTGATYYDTSSDEIQESYGNTNFKDLKSVEAFMEEITSNFIPKRYQKEAYLKDKLVTLFAACIELAEVLENDERTGDEETYIEDEATYKAFRRMPKFTERLENSLQTGPIVYGFIRKNKKLSQWAIFAPLRLYFFLMGNFLLKGFSLRCGGLFNPISTEIKVMRGVVTALNRSLGQTLKKEAYDLKELFHATMESSIGMSLFFVGMWVFIFSFFIIANGIASAVQNTSTTCAGALGISGRNSFQQYQCFVVEGGAIVSALAGLIALSFFVRQFRHQRKVVAAINYLPSPPPSVRKIGSLAYFQSLISIWQCIATCTSLASIVIGFVLRFDFADFENNVTFGLAIGAVGAFGISIFLQLIANLGMLYNVEPSAGIDVCSAFWGTLTKKHRLFSLGRSEKSVMSPALEDRESWEYVAREFLTETRFDTVLGADRFNAVMQAIQSGDTSSWRGTTLVMK
;
A
#
# COMPACT_ATOMS: atom_id res chain seq x y z
N VAL A 1 11.65 -1.05 -43.42
CA VAL A 1 10.58 -0.04 -43.26
C VAL A 1 9.39 -0.29 -44.20
N SER A 2 9.53 -0.31 -45.54
CA SER A 2 8.39 -0.55 -46.45
C SER A 2 7.77 -1.96 -46.38
N ALA A 3 8.48 -2.95 -45.83
CA ALA A 3 8.03 -4.34 -45.73
C ALA A 3 7.21 -4.68 -44.45
N LEU A 4 6.92 -3.68 -43.59
CA LEU A 4 6.23 -3.84 -42.29
C LEU A 4 4.78 -3.26 -42.31
N SER A 5 4.16 -3.12 -43.48
CA SER A 5 2.97 -2.26 -43.69
C SER A 5 1.60 -2.94 -43.52
N GLY A 6 1.46 -3.92 -42.63
CA GLY A 6 0.18 -4.58 -42.36
C GLY A 6 -0.46 -4.07 -41.07
N GLU A 7 -1.27 -3.01 -41.15
CA GLU A 7 -2.01 -2.49 -39.98
C GLU A 7 -3.31 -3.29 -39.75
N THR A 8 -3.58 -3.71 -38.50
CA THR A 8 -4.88 -4.28 -38.12
C THR A 8 -5.54 -3.39 -37.07
N ILE A 9 -6.75 -2.90 -37.34
CA ILE A 9 -7.49 -2.00 -36.46
C ILE A 9 -8.35 -2.84 -35.49
N VAL A 10 -8.25 -2.59 -34.19
CA VAL A 10 -9.12 -3.20 -33.17
C VAL A 10 -9.81 -2.10 -32.37
N HIS A 11 -11.14 -2.06 -32.43
CA HIS A 11 -11.96 -1.11 -31.67
C HIS A 11 -12.32 -1.67 -30.28
N ARG A 12 -12.26 -0.84 -29.24
CA ARG A 12 -12.86 -1.12 -27.93
C ARG A 12 -13.60 0.12 -27.41
N GLU A 13 -14.78 -0.09 -26.85
CA GLU A 13 -15.53 0.91 -26.08
C GLU A 13 -14.83 1.13 -24.71
N SER A 14 -14.60 2.39 -24.33
CA SER A 14 -13.85 2.71 -23.10
C SER A 14 -14.77 2.82 -21.88
N ASP A 15 -14.50 2.06 -20.83
CA ASP A 15 -14.88 2.39 -19.45
C ASP A 15 -13.62 2.90 -18.73
N LEU A 16 -13.38 4.21 -18.81
CA LEU A 16 -12.27 4.87 -18.10
C LEU A 16 -12.65 5.01 -16.62
N THR A 17 -12.00 4.20 -15.78
CA THR A 17 -12.12 4.28 -14.32
C THR A 17 -11.30 5.44 -13.72
N ARG A 18 -11.86 6.01 -12.65
CA ARG A 18 -11.43 7.21 -11.90
C ARG A 18 -10.09 7.04 -11.18
N GLN A 19 -9.46 8.16 -10.79
CA GLN A 19 -8.38 8.16 -9.80
C GLN A 19 -8.85 7.52 -8.46
N PRO A 20 -7.94 6.94 -7.66
CA PRO A 20 -8.27 6.29 -6.38
C PRO A 20 -8.88 7.24 -5.34
N ASP A 21 -8.60 8.53 -5.44
CA ASP A 21 -9.07 9.56 -4.50
C ASP A 21 -10.56 9.89 -4.64
N GLY A 22 -11.18 9.59 -5.79
CA GLY A 22 -12.62 9.74 -6.07
C GLY A 22 -13.20 11.16 -5.89
N ASN A 23 -12.40 12.12 -5.45
CA ASN A 23 -12.79 13.48 -5.07
C ASN A 23 -12.31 14.52 -6.08
N THR A 24 -11.34 14.18 -6.91
CA THR A 24 -10.87 15.04 -7.99
C THR A 24 -11.03 14.30 -9.32
N GLU A 25 -12.11 14.63 -10.06
CA GLU A 25 -11.98 14.53 -11.51
C GLU A 25 -10.84 15.47 -11.88
N SER A 26 -9.77 14.92 -12.43
CA SER A 26 -8.86 15.72 -13.24
C SER A 26 -9.75 16.51 -14.20
N PHE A 27 -9.72 17.84 -14.17
CA PHE A 27 -10.49 18.70 -15.10
C PHE A 27 -10.24 18.37 -16.59
N VAL A 28 -9.31 17.46 -16.89
CA VAL A 28 -9.04 16.86 -18.20
C VAL A 28 -10.06 15.77 -18.61
N SER A 29 -10.80 15.14 -17.67
CA SER A 29 -11.80 14.10 -17.99
C SER A 29 -13.08 14.64 -18.66
N CYS A 30 -13.33 15.95 -18.60
CA CYS A 30 -14.42 16.60 -19.33
C CYS A 30 -14.15 16.74 -20.84
N THR A 31 -12.95 16.38 -21.31
CA THR A 31 -12.61 16.29 -22.75
C THR A 31 -12.51 14.83 -23.18
N THR A 32 -13.67 14.21 -23.44
CA THR A 32 -13.76 12.91 -24.12
C THR A 32 -13.27 13.05 -25.56
N PHE A 33 -12.02 12.67 -25.84
CA PHE A 33 -11.57 12.38 -27.19
C PHE A 33 -11.80 10.88 -27.48
N PRO A 34 -12.31 10.51 -28.66
CA PRO A 34 -12.30 9.12 -29.10
C PRO A 34 -10.84 8.69 -29.29
N VAL A 35 -10.30 7.91 -28.33
CA VAL A 35 -8.94 7.40 -28.43
C VAL A 35 -8.96 6.19 -29.36
N THR A 36 -8.42 6.37 -30.56
CA THR A 36 -8.19 5.28 -31.52
C THR A 36 -6.75 4.83 -31.32
N HIS A 37 -6.52 3.57 -30.93
CA HIS A 37 -5.19 3.07 -30.58
C HIS A 37 -4.52 2.38 -31.78
N TYR A 38 -3.25 2.73 -32.05
CA TYR A 38 -2.41 2.11 -33.07
C TYR A 38 -1.26 1.35 -32.40
N VAL A 39 -1.17 0.03 -32.54
CA VAL A 39 0.03 -0.71 -32.14
C VAL A 39 1.05 -0.58 -33.27
N ASN A 40 2.07 0.26 -33.09
CA ASN A 40 3.01 0.60 -34.14
C ASN A 40 4.17 -0.42 -34.23
N TYR A 41 4.29 -1.12 -35.36
CA TYR A 41 5.33 -2.11 -35.70
C TYR A 41 6.76 -1.53 -35.84
N ARG A 42 7.01 -0.28 -35.41
CA ARG A 42 8.27 0.47 -35.60
C ARG A 42 9.21 0.45 -34.40
N ALA A 43 9.09 -0.55 -33.53
CA ALA A 43 9.90 -0.61 -32.31
C ALA A 43 11.38 -0.90 -32.56
N VAL A 44 11.84 -1.30 -33.76
CA VAL A 44 13.26 -1.59 -34.03
C VAL A 44 13.83 -0.63 -35.08
N ASN A 45 14.71 0.27 -34.65
CA ASN A 45 15.54 1.12 -35.51
C ASN A 45 16.94 0.52 -35.59
N VAL A 46 17.30 -0.01 -36.75
CA VAL A 46 18.67 -0.44 -37.03
C VAL A 46 19.49 0.81 -37.35
N LEU A 47 20.50 1.11 -36.53
CA LEU A 47 21.40 2.23 -36.80
C LEU A 47 22.36 1.86 -37.96
N PRO A 48 23.03 2.84 -38.60
CA PRO A 48 23.94 2.56 -39.72
C PRO A 48 25.14 1.67 -39.38
N SER A 49 25.42 1.46 -38.08
CA SER A 49 26.41 0.49 -37.61
C SER A 49 25.85 -0.93 -37.65
N LYS A 50 26.61 -1.88 -38.18
CA LYS A 50 26.23 -3.31 -38.28
C LYS A 50 25.94 -4.01 -36.94
N TYR A 51 26.20 -3.35 -35.81
CA TYR A 51 26.21 -3.95 -34.48
C TYR A 51 25.13 -3.42 -33.53
N TRP A 52 24.34 -2.42 -33.94
CA TRP A 52 23.39 -1.75 -33.03
C TRP A 52 21.96 -1.73 -33.58
N CYS A 53 21.04 -2.22 -32.76
CA CYS A 53 19.60 -1.99 -32.90
C CYS A 53 19.15 -1.11 -31.72
N SER A 54 18.43 -0.05 -32.02
CA SER A 54 17.74 0.77 -31.02
C SER A 54 16.27 0.37 -30.98
N PHE A 55 15.73 0.18 -29.77
CA PHE A 55 14.32 -0.12 -29.60
C PHE A 55 13.57 1.13 -29.14
N SER A 56 12.60 1.61 -29.94
CA SER A 56 11.78 2.77 -29.56
C SER A 56 10.66 2.33 -28.61
N ILE A 57 10.61 2.93 -27.42
CA ILE A 57 9.60 2.64 -26.40
C ILE A 57 8.55 3.76 -26.41
N GLY A 58 7.34 3.46 -26.89
CA GLY A 58 6.22 4.40 -26.82
C GLY A 58 5.05 4.06 -27.74
N ASP A 59 3.84 4.33 -27.26
CA ASP A 59 2.63 4.39 -28.08
C ASP A 59 2.59 5.79 -28.74
N GLY A 60 2.69 5.85 -30.06
CA GLY A 60 3.01 7.08 -30.79
C GLY A 60 1.95 8.19 -30.72
N GLN A 61 0.80 7.98 -30.05
CA GLN A 61 -0.30 8.95 -29.99
C GLN A 61 -1.19 8.95 -28.72
N SER A 62 -0.77 8.46 -27.54
CA SER A 62 -1.65 8.46 -26.36
C SER A 62 -1.29 9.49 -25.27
N SER A 63 -2.32 10.08 -24.66
CA SER A 63 -2.23 11.18 -23.70
C SER A 63 -1.44 10.81 -22.43
N PRO A 64 -0.91 11.80 -21.66
CA PRO A 64 -0.01 11.56 -20.53
C PRO A 64 -0.55 10.61 -19.45
N HIS A 65 -1.88 10.53 -19.30
CA HIS A 65 -2.52 9.66 -18.32
C HIS A 65 -2.46 8.17 -18.69
N PHE A 66 -2.42 7.84 -19.98
CA PHE A 66 -2.36 6.45 -20.45
C PHE A 66 -0.92 5.92 -20.50
N MET A 67 0.08 6.79 -20.66
CA MET A 67 1.51 6.41 -20.60
C MET A 67 1.88 5.73 -19.27
N ARG A 68 1.21 6.04 -18.16
CA ARG A 68 1.45 5.36 -16.86
C ARG A 68 1.08 3.87 -16.88
N TYR A 69 0.13 3.45 -17.73
CA TYR A 69 -0.30 2.04 -17.82
C TYR A 69 0.21 1.33 -19.09
N SER A 70 0.29 2.02 -20.24
CA SER A 70 0.74 1.42 -21.51
C SER A 70 2.26 1.43 -21.71
N GLY A 71 2.98 2.36 -21.08
CA GLY A 71 4.46 2.40 -21.13
C GLY A 71 5.11 1.17 -20.47
N LEU A 72 4.47 0.66 -19.40
CA LEU A 72 4.91 -0.52 -18.64
C LEU A 72 4.79 -1.80 -19.48
N THR A 73 3.73 -1.91 -20.29
CA THR A 73 3.54 -3.08 -21.15
C THR A 73 4.40 -3.08 -22.40
N GLY A 74 4.71 -1.89 -22.95
CA GLY A 74 5.73 -1.75 -24.00
C GLY A 74 7.12 -2.21 -23.54
N ALA A 75 7.47 -1.99 -22.27
CA ALA A 75 8.73 -2.46 -21.68
C ALA A 75 8.77 -4.00 -21.50
N ALA A 76 7.63 -4.65 -21.20
CA ALA A 76 7.49 -6.12 -21.12
C ALA A 76 7.76 -6.82 -22.43
N ILE A 77 7.15 -6.28 -23.48
CA ILE A 77 7.34 -6.73 -24.85
C ILE A 77 8.81 -6.56 -25.23
N ASN A 78 9.45 -5.43 -24.89
CA ASN A 78 10.85 -5.19 -25.18
C ASN A 78 11.82 -6.11 -24.40
N ALA A 79 11.57 -6.39 -23.11
CA ALA A 79 12.43 -7.29 -22.34
C ALA A 79 12.38 -8.74 -22.86
N MET A 80 11.18 -9.22 -23.22
CA MET A 80 11.01 -10.53 -23.87
C MET A 80 11.63 -10.55 -25.27
N LEU A 81 11.44 -9.48 -26.06
CA LEU A 81 12.06 -9.33 -27.38
C LEU A 81 13.59 -9.34 -27.31
N ILE A 82 14.17 -8.68 -26.31
CA ILE A 82 15.61 -8.69 -26.04
C ILE A 82 16.05 -10.10 -25.62
N ASN A 83 15.35 -10.77 -24.71
CA ASN A 83 15.70 -12.13 -24.28
C ASN A 83 15.66 -13.14 -25.45
N ASN A 84 14.60 -13.09 -26.26
CA ASN A 84 14.46 -13.91 -27.45
C ASN A 84 15.52 -13.55 -28.51
N PHE A 85 15.82 -12.27 -28.69
CA PHE A 85 16.87 -11.80 -29.58
C PHE A 85 18.25 -12.30 -29.13
N LEU A 86 18.59 -12.20 -27.85
CA LEU A 86 19.84 -12.67 -27.27
C LEU A 86 20.00 -14.19 -27.44
N GLY A 87 19.00 -14.97 -27.00
CA GLY A 87 19.04 -16.43 -27.13
C GLY A 87 19.09 -16.94 -28.57
N SER A 88 18.61 -16.13 -29.54
CA SER A 88 18.69 -16.45 -30.97
C SER A 88 20.01 -16.02 -31.61
N SER A 89 20.55 -14.86 -31.21
CA SER A 89 21.78 -14.27 -31.78
C SER A 89 23.03 -15.03 -31.35
N ILE A 90 22.98 -15.62 -30.15
CA ILE A 90 24.03 -16.50 -29.61
C ILE A 90 24.14 -17.81 -30.41
N ARG A 91 23.03 -18.36 -30.92
CA ARG A 91 23.03 -19.68 -31.58
C ARG A 91 23.37 -19.67 -33.08
N LEU A 92 23.45 -18.50 -33.69
CA LEU A 92 23.63 -18.37 -35.13
C LEU A 92 24.72 -17.34 -35.40
N GLU A 93 25.87 -17.80 -35.92
CA GLU A 93 27.06 -17.01 -36.29
C GLU A 93 26.82 -15.89 -37.33
N ASN A 94 25.57 -15.53 -37.64
CA ASN A 94 25.22 -14.46 -38.56
C ASN A 94 24.28 -13.41 -37.93
N ILE A 95 24.91 -12.25 -37.71
CA ILE A 95 24.37 -10.96 -37.32
C ILE A 95 23.07 -10.64 -38.10
N ILE A 96 21.94 -10.54 -37.38
CA ILE A 96 20.68 -9.84 -37.72
C ILE A 96 20.23 -9.96 -39.19
N SER A 97 19.36 -10.94 -39.51
CA SER A 97 18.77 -11.10 -40.85
C SER A 97 17.34 -10.52 -40.98
N ARG A 98 16.99 -10.04 -42.18
CA ARG A 98 15.68 -9.45 -42.52
C ARG A 98 14.50 -10.39 -42.25
N LYS A 99 14.65 -11.69 -42.52
CA LYS A 99 13.61 -12.69 -42.29
C LYS A 99 13.27 -12.79 -40.80
N ARG A 100 14.30 -12.72 -39.94
CA ARG A 100 14.13 -12.84 -38.49
C ARG A 100 13.40 -11.66 -37.86
N VAL A 101 13.67 -10.45 -38.32
CA VAL A 101 12.92 -9.25 -37.87
C VAL A 101 11.43 -9.37 -38.23
N CYS A 102 11.09 -9.99 -39.37
CA CYS A 102 9.70 -10.25 -39.74
C CYS A 102 9.05 -11.33 -38.87
N ASP A 103 9.76 -12.43 -38.57
CA ASP A 103 9.23 -13.51 -37.71
C ASP A 103 8.95 -13.00 -36.28
N ILE A 104 9.88 -12.21 -35.71
CA ILE A 104 9.72 -11.56 -34.40
C ILE A 104 8.48 -10.65 -34.38
N SER A 105 8.27 -9.87 -35.45
CA SER A 105 7.10 -8.99 -35.56
C SER A 105 5.77 -9.75 -35.60
N GLN A 106 5.75 -10.98 -36.08
CA GLN A 106 4.56 -11.84 -36.10
C GLN A 106 4.32 -12.50 -34.74
N GLU A 107 5.38 -12.95 -34.07
CA GLU A 107 5.33 -13.55 -32.72
C GLU A 107 4.86 -12.56 -31.63
N THR A 108 5.06 -11.26 -31.83
CA THR A 108 4.62 -10.19 -30.91
C THR A 108 3.28 -9.53 -31.27
N ASN A 109 2.51 -10.11 -32.19
CA ASN A 109 1.22 -9.58 -32.62
C ASN A 109 0.09 -10.00 -31.64
N TRP A 110 0.07 -9.39 -30.46
CA TRP A 110 -0.87 -9.72 -29.38
C TRP A 110 -2.06 -8.76 -29.30
N SER A 111 -3.16 -9.24 -28.74
CA SER A 111 -4.33 -8.40 -28.44
C SER A 111 -4.14 -7.57 -27.16
N ASN A 112 -4.86 -6.46 -27.00
CA ASN A 112 -4.80 -5.60 -25.81
C ASN A 112 -5.10 -6.34 -24.48
N ASP A 113 -5.99 -7.34 -24.52
CA ASP A 113 -6.33 -8.16 -23.36
C ASP A 113 -5.15 -9.06 -22.95
N GLU A 114 -4.42 -9.58 -23.92
CA GLU A 114 -3.25 -10.42 -23.73
C GLU A 114 -2.04 -9.63 -23.23
N VAL A 115 -1.88 -8.41 -23.73
CA VAL A 115 -0.93 -7.38 -23.29
C VAL A 115 -1.14 -7.04 -21.80
N VAL A 116 -2.39 -6.79 -21.37
CA VAL A 116 -2.69 -6.53 -19.94
C VAL A 116 -2.51 -7.79 -19.09
N LYS A 117 -3.04 -8.94 -19.50
CA LYS A 117 -2.94 -10.20 -18.73
C LYS A 117 -1.50 -10.66 -18.50
N ARG A 118 -0.62 -10.49 -19.49
CA ARG A 118 0.80 -10.88 -19.41
C ARG A 118 1.70 -9.79 -18.84
N GLY A 119 1.34 -8.52 -19.01
CA GLY A 119 2.17 -7.37 -18.65
C GLY A 119 1.93 -6.77 -17.26
N THR A 120 0.72 -6.90 -16.69
CA THR A 120 0.40 -6.28 -15.39
C THR A 120 0.27 -7.27 -14.24
N GLY A 121 0.38 -8.58 -14.50
CA GLY A 121 0.43 -9.64 -13.48
C GLY A 121 -0.41 -9.37 -12.24
N TYR A 122 -1.70 -9.01 -12.36
CA TYR A 122 -2.62 -8.67 -11.26
C TYR A 122 -2.16 -7.66 -10.18
N ASN A 123 -0.94 -7.12 -10.24
CA ASN A 123 -0.33 -6.36 -9.15
C ASN A 123 -0.34 -4.88 -9.50
N PHE A 124 -1.21 -4.15 -8.81
CA PHE A 124 -1.39 -2.70 -8.87
C PHE A 124 -0.09 -1.94 -8.53
N GLY A 125 0.82 -1.80 -9.48
CA GLY A 125 1.96 -0.87 -9.41
C GLY A 125 3.13 -1.29 -8.50
N VAL A 126 3.09 -2.45 -7.86
CA VAL A 126 4.15 -2.94 -6.94
C VAL A 126 5.31 -3.61 -7.69
N ASP A 127 5.26 -3.73 -9.02
CA ASP A 127 6.41 -4.22 -9.81
C ASP A 127 6.28 -3.83 -11.28
N GLY A 128 6.07 -2.54 -11.53
CA GLY A 128 5.85 -2.01 -12.89
C GLY A 128 6.99 -2.27 -13.89
N PHE A 129 8.14 -2.82 -13.50
CA PHE A 129 9.22 -3.12 -14.43
C PHE A 129 9.82 -4.50 -14.21
N LEU A 130 9.57 -5.34 -15.21
CA LEU A 130 10.06 -6.70 -15.40
C LEU A 130 11.54 -6.83 -15.05
N ARG A 131 11.81 -7.59 -13.99
CA ARG A 131 13.10 -8.25 -13.80
C ARG A 131 13.22 -9.30 -14.90
N PRO A 132 14.12 -9.13 -15.88
CA PRO A 132 14.21 -10.09 -16.97
C PRO A 132 14.68 -11.42 -16.40
N GLY A 133 14.06 -12.49 -16.89
CA GLY A 133 14.46 -13.83 -16.56
C GLY A 133 15.52 -14.33 -17.51
N ALA A 134 16.70 -14.69 -17.02
CA ALA A 134 17.78 -15.21 -17.86
C ALA A 134 18.37 -16.50 -17.27
N VAL A 135 18.70 -17.44 -18.15
CA VAL A 135 19.56 -18.56 -17.78
C VAL A 135 20.97 -18.01 -17.64
N TYR A 136 21.65 -18.32 -16.53
CA TYR A 136 22.96 -17.70 -16.26
C TYR A 136 24.01 -18.01 -17.33
N ASP A 137 23.95 -19.17 -18.00
CA ASP A 137 24.82 -19.47 -19.14
C ASP A 137 24.72 -18.42 -20.26
N GLN A 138 23.48 -18.07 -20.63
CA GLN A 138 23.22 -17.08 -21.69
C GLN A 138 23.62 -15.68 -21.24
N LEU A 139 23.50 -15.41 -19.93
CA LEU A 139 23.88 -14.13 -19.34
C LEU A 139 25.40 -13.95 -19.36
N LEU A 140 26.15 -14.98 -18.94
CA LEU A 140 27.61 -14.98 -18.93
C LEU A 140 28.17 -14.89 -20.34
N GLU A 141 27.60 -15.64 -21.28
CA GLU A 141 27.98 -15.58 -22.69
C GLU A 141 27.73 -14.19 -23.28
N TYR A 142 26.59 -13.57 -22.99
CA TYR A 142 26.31 -12.19 -23.38
C TYR A 142 27.33 -11.20 -22.79
N LEU A 143 27.66 -11.31 -21.50
CA LEU A 143 28.65 -10.45 -20.85
C LEU A 143 30.03 -10.61 -21.49
N TYR A 144 30.44 -11.86 -21.74
CA TYR A 144 31.72 -12.19 -22.36
C TYR A 144 31.85 -11.53 -23.74
N TYR A 145 30.84 -11.69 -24.61
CA TYR A 145 30.85 -11.04 -25.93
C TYR A 145 30.74 -9.51 -25.86
N LYS A 146 30.05 -8.97 -24.84
CA LYS A 146 29.99 -7.52 -24.63
C LYS A 146 31.31 -6.92 -24.21
N MET A 147 32.07 -7.62 -23.38
CA MET A 147 33.43 -7.24 -23.02
C MET A 147 34.34 -7.28 -24.26
N LEU A 148 34.27 -8.33 -25.10
CA LEU A 148 35.04 -8.38 -26.35
C LEU A 148 34.70 -7.21 -27.30
N GLU A 149 33.43 -6.83 -27.39
CA GLU A 149 33.00 -5.67 -28.17
C GLU A 149 33.68 -4.38 -27.67
N MET A 150 33.82 -4.24 -26.35
CA MET A 150 34.45 -3.06 -25.74
C MET A 150 35.95 -2.99 -25.97
N ASP A 151 36.64 -4.12 -25.88
CA ASP A 151 38.08 -4.22 -26.15
C ASP A 151 38.38 -3.78 -27.59
N VAL A 152 37.58 -4.26 -28.56
CA VAL A 152 37.71 -3.89 -29.98
C VAL A 152 37.42 -2.40 -30.20
N ALA A 153 36.44 -1.85 -29.49
CA ALA A 153 36.04 -0.45 -29.63
C ALA A 153 36.90 0.52 -28.79
N ARG A 154 37.87 0.03 -28.01
CA ARG A 154 38.74 0.81 -27.10
C ARG A 154 37.98 1.72 -26.14
N TYR A 155 36.85 1.25 -25.62
CA TYR A 155 36.03 2.06 -24.72
C TYR A 155 36.73 2.40 -23.40
N GLU A 156 37.63 1.53 -22.92
CA GLU A 156 38.40 1.73 -21.69
C GLU A 156 39.32 2.97 -21.75
N GLU A 157 39.81 3.34 -22.94
CA GLU A 157 40.61 4.57 -23.13
C GLU A 157 39.80 5.86 -22.88
N ASN A 158 38.45 5.80 -22.92
CA ASN A 158 37.58 6.98 -22.83
C ASN A 158 36.79 7.10 -21.51
N TYR A 159 36.59 6.01 -20.76
CA TYR A 159 35.73 5.99 -19.57
C TYR A 159 36.47 5.74 -18.24
N GLY A 160 37.78 5.48 -18.26
CA GLY A 160 38.57 5.23 -17.04
C GLY A 160 38.18 3.91 -16.35
N GLU A 161 38.29 3.84 -15.02
CA GLU A 161 38.08 2.63 -14.20
C GLU A 161 36.61 2.15 -14.09
N ASP A 162 35.61 2.85 -14.66
CA ASP A 162 34.20 2.45 -14.57
C ASP A 162 33.77 1.50 -15.70
N THR A 163 34.34 0.29 -15.70
CA THR A 163 34.07 -0.79 -16.67
C THR A 163 32.58 -1.16 -16.73
N LEU A 164 31.88 -1.15 -15.60
CA LEU A 164 30.43 -1.46 -15.54
C LEU A 164 29.58 -0.33 -16.14
N GLY A 165 29.95 0.94 -15.89
CA GLY A 165 29.32 2.12 -16.50
C GLY A 165 29.52 2.21 -18.01
N ALA A 166 30.62 1.67 -18.51
CA ALA A 166 30.90 1.55 -19.94
C ALA A 166 30.08 0.45 -20.63
N ILE A 167 29.78 -0.67 -19.94
CA ILE A 167 28.95 -1.78 -20.49
C ILE A 167 27.46 -1.45 -20.42
N PHE A 168 27.01 -0.90 -19.30
CA PHE A 168 25.58 -0.70 -19.01
C PHE A 168 25.32 0.70 -18.47
N MET A 169 24.23 1.33 -18.93
CA MET A 169 23.65 2.46 -18.22
C MET A 169 23.20 2.02 -16.81
N LEU A 170 23.25 2.91 -15.83
CA LEU A 170 22.87 2.63 -14.43
C LEU A 170 21.52 1.90 -14.27
N SER A 171 20.52 2.27 -15.07
CA SER A 171 19.20 1.60 -15.06
C SER A 171 19.25 0.14 -15.53
N TRP A 172 20.18 -0.20 -16.42
CA TRP A 172 20.45 -1.56 -16.87
C TRP A 172 21.32 -2.34 -15.90
N GLN A 173 22.31 -1.70 -15.27
CA GLN A 173 23.10 -2.30 -14.18
C GLN A 173 22.19 -2.79 -13.06
N LYS A 174 21.24 -1.95 -12.64
CA LYS A 174 20.23 -2.32 -11.64
C LYS A 174 19.39 -3.52 -12.06
N LYS A 175 18.90 -3.54 -13.31
CA LYS A 175 18.13 -4.67 -13.82
C LYS A 175 18.95 -5.95 -13.86
N PHE A 176 20.19 -5.85 -14.33
CA PHE A 176 21.15 -6.94 -14.40
C PHE A 176 21.44 -7.53 -13.01
N ALA A 177 21.74 -6.68 -12.03
CA ALA A 177 21.92 -7.07 -10.63
C ALA A 177 20.69 -7.83 -10.07
N ALA A 178 19.48 -7.34 -10.33
CA ALA A 178 18.24 -7.99 -9.90
C ALA A 178 17.92 -9.31 -10.62
N MET A 179 18.52 -9.59 -11.78
CA MET A 179 18.44 -10.91 -12.41
C MET A 179 19.36 -11.90 -11.71
N LEU A 180 20.54 -11.43 -11.30
CA LEU A 180 21.60 -12.24 -10.70
C LEU A 180 21.24 -12.66 -9.28
N ILE A 181 20.75 -11.72 -8.47
CA ILE A 181 20.47 -11.94 -7.05
C ILE A 181 19.04 -11.47 -6.75
N PRO A 182 18.15 -12.35 -6.24
CA PRO A 182 16.83 -11.91 -5.83
C PRO A 182 16.91 -11.08 -4.55
N ARG A 183 15.93 -10.18 -4.38
CA ARG A 183 15.88 -9.31 -3.21
C ARG A 183 15.72 -10.10 -1.93
N GLY A 184 16.52 -9.78 -0.93
CA GLY A 184 16.61 -10.51 0.33
C GLY A 184 17.77 -11.49 0.42
N MET A 185 18.52 -11.67 -0.66
CA MET A 185 19.68 -12.57 -0.72
C MET A 185 21.01 -11.82 -0.92
N GLU A 186 20.99 -10.50 -1.06
CA GLU A 186 22.17 -9.67 -1.31
C GLU A 186 23.17 -9.65 -0.14
N THR A 187 22.71 -9.97 1.07
CA THR A 187 23.54 -10.09 2.28
C THR A 187 23.60 -11.54 2.80
N ASN A 188 23.19 -12.52 1.99
CA ASN A 188 23.20 -13.92 2.35
C ASN A 188 24.48 -14.59 1.84
N ASP A 189 25.42 -14.86 2.74
CA ASP A 189 26.72 -15.43 2.38
C ASP A 189 26.59 -16.84 1.76
N SER A 190 25.66 -17.67 2.27
CA SER A 190 25.41 -19.01 1.73
C SER A 190 24.92 -18.96 0.27
N HIS A 191 24.03 -18.03 -0.05
CA HIS A 191 23.56 -17.82 -1.42
C HIS A 191 24.68 -17.29 -2.32
N THR A 192 25.43 -16.28 -1.84
CA THR A 192 26.54 -15.66 -2.59
C THR A 192 27.60 -16.70 -2.94
N ARG A 193 27.99 -17.53 -1.97
CA ARG A 193 28.93 -18.64 -2.17
C ARG A 193 28.40 -19.69 -3.14
N ALA A 194 27.14 -20.08 -3.03
CA ALA A 194 26.56 -21.05 -3.94
C ALA A 194 26.46 -20.52 -5.38
N LEU A 195 26.21 -19.22 -5.53
CA LEU A 195 26.19 -18.54 -6.82
C LEU A 195 27.61 -18.53 -7.44
N GLU A 196 28.64 -18.23 -6.65
CA GLU A 196 30.04 -18.28 -7.08
C GLU A 196 30.46 -19.68 -7.56
N ILE A 197 30.20 -20.72 -6.75
CA ILE A 197 30.46 -22.12 -7.10
C ILE A 197 29.74 -22.52 -8.39
N PHE A 198 28.55 -21.95 -8.65
CA PHE A 198 27.80 -22.25 -9.86
C PHE A 198 28.28 -21.49 -11.10
N LEU A 199 28.67 -20.21 -10.94
CA LEU A 199 29.05 -19.35 -12.06
C LEU A 199 30.52 -19.56 -12.48
N GLY A 200 31.44 -19.80 -11.54
CA GLY A 200 32.87 -19.97 -11.84
C GLY A 200 33.15 -21.00 -12.93
N PRO A 201 32.69 -22.27 -12.80
CA PRO A 201 32.85 -23.29 -13.84
C PRO A 201 32.25 -22.89 -15.19
N LYS A 202 31.15 -22.14 -15.20
CA LYS A 202 30.50 -21.67 -16.43
C LYS A 202 31.32 -20.61 -17.14
N ILE A 203 31.91 -19.67 -16.40
CA ILE A 203 32.83 -18.65 -16.94
C ILE A 203 34.03 -19.33 -17.58
N LEU A 204 34.67 -20.26 -16.87
CA LEU A 204 35.80 -21.03 -17.37
C LEU A 204 35.43 -21.82 -18.63
N LYS A 205 34.24 -22.42 -18.68
CA LYS A 205 33.75 -23.14 -19.86
C LYS A 205 33.51 -22.21 -21.06
N THR A 206 32.98 -21.02 -20.86
CA THR A 206 32.81 -20.01 -21.92
C THR A 206 34.16 -19.62 -22.51
N VAL A 207 35.13 -19.35 -21.64
CA VAL A 207 36.51 -19.00 -22.02
C VAL A 207 37.19 -20.15 -22.75
N LEU A 208 37.08 -21.38 -22.24
CA LEU A 208 37.61 -22.59 -22.87
C LEU A 208 37.05 -22.81 -24.28
N THR A 209 35.74 -22.59 -24.46
CA THR A 209 35.08 -22.77 -25.77
C THR A 209 35.69 -21.85 -26.81
N GLU A 210 35.98 -20.60 -26.43
CA GLU A 210 36.65 -19.63 -27.31
C GLU A 210 38.12 -19.95 -27.50
N MET A 211 38.85 -20.36 -26.45
CA MET A 211 40.25 -20.79 -26.55
C MET A 211 40.42 -21.91 -27.58
N MET A 212 39.52 -22.90 -27.57
CA MET A 212 39.51 -24.02 -28.51
C MET A 212 39.26 -23.62 -29.97
N THR A 213 38.95 -22.36 -30.27
CA THR A 213 38.83 -21.87 -31.66
C THR A 213 40.20 -21.55 -32.29
N ARG A 214 41.20 -21.17 -31.47
CA ARG A 214 42.59 -20.88 -31.89
C ARG A 214 43.22 -22.12 -32.50
N GLU A 215 43.87 -21.96 -33.66
CA GLU A 215 44.55 -23.08 -34.33
C GLU A 215 45.81 -23.49 -33.56
N GLU A 216 46.47 -22.54 -32.90
CA GLU A 216 47.69 -22.72 -32.13
C GLU A 216 47.48 -23.65 -30.91
N LEU A 217 46.27 -23.69 -30.35
CA LEU A 217 45.92 -24.54 -29.20
C LEU A 217 45.39 -25.93 -29.61
N LYS A 218 45.21 -26.19 -30.91
CA LYS A 218 44.72 -27.49 -31.43
C LYS A 218 45.85 -28.48 -31.76
N GLU A 219 47.10 -28.07 -31.60
CA GLU A 219 48.25 -28.91 -31.87
C GLU A 219 48.38 -30.03 -30.81
N ASP A 220 48.84 -31.23 -31.23
CA ASP A 220 48.95 -32.43 -30.38
C ASP A 220 49.79 -32.18 -29.10
N GLU A 221 50.75 -31.24 -29.15
CA GLU A 221 51.57 -30.86 -27.99
C GLU A 221 50.81 -30.11 -26.89
N ASN A 222 49.66 -29.51 -27.22
CA ASN A 222 48.79 -28.76 -26.30
C ASN A 222 47.60 -29.58 -25.78
N GLU A 223 47.31 -30.74 -26.39
CA GLU A 223 46.22 -31.66 -26.01
C GLU A 223 46.21 -32.04 -24.51
N PRO A 224 47.37 -32.31 -23.85
CA PRO A 224 47.39 -32.68 -22.43
C PRO A 224 46.88 -31.57 -21.52
N PHE A 225 47.27 -30.31 -21.79
CA PHE A 225 46.79 -29.16 -21.02
C PHE A 225 45.31 -28.92 -21.27
N MET A 226 44.86 -28.90 -22.53
CA MET A 226 43.46 -28.63 -22.86
C MET A 226 42.52 -29.68 -22.25
N THR A 227 42.94 -30.94 -22.21
CA THR A 227 42.18 -32.03 -21.54
C THR A 227 42.08 -31.79 -20.03
N LEU A 228 43.20 -31.45 -19.37
CA LEU A 228 43.23 -31.18 -17.93
C LEU A 228 42.43 -29.93 -17.57
N PHE A 229 42.53 -28.87 -18.37
CA PHE A 229 41.78 -27.64 -18.17
C PHE A 229 40.28 -27.84 -18.42
N GLN A 230 39.90 -28.67 -19.40
CA GLN A 230 38.50 -29.05 -19.62
C GLN A 230 37.94 -29.85 -18.45
N GLN A 231 38.72 -30.78 -17.88
CA GLN A 231 38.34 -31.49 -16.66
C GLN A 231 38.24 -30.52 -15.48
N TYR A 232 39.18 -29.57 -15.34
CA TYR A 232 39.15 -28.56 -14.28
C TYR A 232 37.89 -27.69 -14.35
N ALA A 233 37.55 -27.20 -15.54
CA ALA A 233 36.35 -26.38 -15.76
C ALA A 233 35.03 -27.17 -15.59
N SER A 234 35.06 -28.50 -15.69
CA SER A 234 33.86 -29.36 -15.60
C SER A 234 33.65 -29.94 -14.20
N ASP A 235 34.72 -30.47 -13.62
CA ASP A 235 34.71 -31.29 -12.42
C ASP A 235 35.28 -30.54 -11.19
N GLY A 236 35.91 -29.38 -11.41
CA GLY A 236 36.45 -28.49 -10.38
C GLY A 236 37.90 -28.80 -9.96
N PRO A 237 38.51 -27.93 -9.12
CA PRO A 237 39.90 -28.05 -8.67
C PRO A 237 40.17 -29.35 -7.93
N GLU A 238 39.28 -29.77 -7.03
CA GLU A 238 39.49 -30.94 -6.16
C GLU A 238 39.63 -32.25 -6.97
N ALA A 239 38.90 -32.38 -8.07
CA ALA A 239 38.92 -33.56 -8.93
C ALA A 239 40.22 -33.71 -9.75
N VAL A 240 40.84 -32.59 -10.14
CA VAL A 240 41.98 -32.57 -11.08
C VAL A 240 43.30 -32.27 -10.36
N LEU A 241 43.26 -31.39 -9.38
CA LEU A 241 44.43 -30.95 -8.62
C LEU A 241 44.64 -31.81 -7.37
N GLY A 242 43.57 -32.36 -6.79
CA GLY A 242 43.63 -33.16 -5.55
C GLY A 242 43.79 -32.30 -4.29
N GLU A 243 43.72 -30.98 -4.44
CA GLU A 243 43.81 -30.01 -3.35
C GLU A 243 42.49 -29.25 -3.25
N LYS A 244 42.13 -28.91 -2.00
CA LYS A 244 40.97 -28.09 -1.70
C LYS A 244 41.45 -26.66 -1.54
N THR A 245 41.47 -25.90 -2.61
CA THR A 245 41.59 -24.44 -2.53
C THR A 245 40.29 -23.91 -1.93
N MET A 246 40.38 -23.31 -0.75
CA MET A 246 39.29 -22.53 -0.18
C MET A 246 39.90 -21.26 0.35
N PHE A 247 39.84 -20.20 -0.45
CA PHE A 247 39.90 -18.86 0.10
C PHE A 247 38.61 -18.57 0.87
N GLU A 248 38.71 -17.96 2.04
CA GLU A 248 37.55 -17.47 2.77
C GLU A 248 36.98 -16.27 2.01
N SER A 249 35.78 -16.44 1.44
CA SER A 249 35.03 -15.33 0.85
C SER A 249 34.72 -14.30 1.94
N ASP A 250 34.98 -13.03 1.65
CA ASP A 250 34.72 -11.90 2.54
C ASP A 250 33.25 -11.41 2.47
N GLY A 251 32.35 -12.19 1.87
CA GLY A 251 30.97 -11.80 1.60
C GLY A 251 30.81 -10.97 0.32
N THR A 252 31.84 -10.89 -0.53
CA THR A 252 31.74 -10.40 -1.91
C THR A 252 31.87 -11.54 -2.91
N LEU A 253 31.15 -11.43 -4.04
CA LEU A 253 31.15 -12.42 -5.11
C LEU A 253 32.49 -12.38 -5.85
N PHE A 254 33.18 -13.52 -5.98
CA PHE A 254 34.51 -13.60 -6.60
C PHE A 254 35.58 -12.75 -5.87
N SER A 255 35.59 -12.74 -4.54
CA SER A 255 36.73 -12.22 -3.76
C SER A 255 37.90 -13.21 -3.82
N GLY A 256 39.09 -12.74 -4.20
CA GLY A 256 40.31 -13.58 -4.19
C GLY A 256 40.39 -14.65 -5.30
N PHE A 257 39.36 -14.76 -6.15
CA PHE A 257 39.30 -15.78 -7.21
C PHE A 257 40.46 -15.70 -8.22
N GLN A 258 41.01 -14.50 -8.47
CA GLN A 258 42.14 -14.33 -9.38
C GLN A 258 43.39 -15.03 -8.83
N GLU A 259 43.66 -14.87 -7.53
CA GLU A 259 44.77 -15.55 -6.87
C GLU A 259 44.56 -17.07 -6.84
N GLU A 260 43.31 -17.52 -6.64
CA GLU A 260 42.94 -18.93 -6.69
C GLU A 260 43.14 -19.54 -8.08
N TRP A 261 42.59 -18.90 -9.12
CA TRP A 261 42.71 -19.40 -10.49
C TRP A 261 44.15 -19.31 -11.02
N ASP A 262 44.91 -18.26 -10.68
CA ASP A 262 46.33 -18.16 -11.04
C ASP A 262 47.15 -19.29 -10.38
N HIS A 263 46.83 -19.64 -9.13
CA HIS A 263 47.44 -20.77 -8.43
C HIS A 263 47.11 -22.10 -9.13
N ASP A 264 45.84 -22.34 -9.39
CA ASP A 264 45.35 -23.57 -10.04
C ASP A 264 45.91 -23.74 -11.45
N LEU A 265 45.94 -22.66 -12.23
CA LEU A 265 46.53 -22.63 -13.57
C LEU A 265 48.01 -22.98 -13.55
N LYS A 266 48.76 -22.44 -12.58
CA LYS A 266 50.18 -22.79 -12.42
C LYS A 266 50.37 -24.28 -12.18
N LEU A 267 49.54 -24.88 -11.32
CA LEU A 267 49.58 -26.33 -11.10
C LEU A 267 49.18 -27.12 -12.35
N LEU A 268 48.20 -26.64 -13.13
CA LEU A 268 47.81 -27.26 -14.40
C LEU A 268 48.93 -27.17 -15.45
N PHE A 269 49.62 -26.03 -15.56
CA PHE A 269 50.78 -25.87 -16.45
C PHE A 269 51.93 -26.79 -16.05
N GLU A 270 52.21 -26.91 -14.75
CA GLU A 270 53.24 -27.82 -14.23
C GLU A 270 52.90 -29.29 -14.48
N LYS A 271 51.64 -29.71 -14.27
CA LYS A 271 51.18 -31.09 -14.51
C LYS A 271 51.15 -31.46 -16.00
N SER A 272 50.82 -30.53 -16.88
CA SER A 272 50.71 -30.74 -18.32
C SER A 272 52.02 -30.55 -19.09
N GLN A 273 53.04 -29.95 -18.45
CA GLN A 273 54.27 -29.49 -19.11
C GLN A 273 53.98 -28.51 -20.27
N ALA A 274 53.00 -27.62 -20.09
CA ALA A 274 52.58 -26.66 -21.11
C ALA A 274 53.75 -25.75 -21.55
N SER A 275 53.83 -25.48 -22.85
CA SER A 275 54.84 -24.58 -23.43
C SER A 275 54.63 -23.13 -22.93
N ALA A 276 55.68 -22.30 -23.02
CA ALA A 276 55.56 -20.87 -22.67
C ALA A 276 54.54 -20.13 -23.57
N GLU A 277 54.45 -20.53 -24.85
CA GLU A 277 53.48 -19.96 -25.79
C GLU A 277 52.03 -20.35 -25.40
N THR A 278 51.81 -21.59 -24.99
CA THR A 278 50.53 -22.06 -24.46
C THR A 278 50.14 -21.28 -23.20
N GLN A 279 51.08 -21.07 -22.28
CA GLN A 279 50.86 -20.30 -21.06
C GLN A 279 50.45 -18.86 -21.40
N ASP A 280 51.17 -18.19 -22.30
CA ASP A 280 50.87 -16.81 -22.71
C ASP A 280 49.45 -16.69 -23.33
N ILE A 281 49.09 -17.62 -24.23
CA ILE A 281 47.75 -17.64 -24.84
C ILE A 281 46.67 -17.87 -23.78
N VAL A 282 46.86 -18.86 -22.90
CA VAL A 282 45.87 -19.16 -21.84
C VAL A 282 45.69 -17.96 -20.92
N MET A 283 46.78 -17.29 -20.53
CA MET A 283 46.71 -16.11 -19.67
C MET A 283 45.99 -14.93 -20.34
N GLU A 284 46.08 -14.77 -21.67
CA GLU A 284 45.28 -13.78 -22.43
C GLU A 284 43.77 -14.03 -22.25
N TYR A 285 43.35 -15.29 -22.33
CA TYR A 285 41.95 -15.69 -22.19
C TYR A 285 41.47 -15.65 -20.73
N MET A 286 42.37 -15.90 -19.78
CA MET A 286 42.07 -15.78 -18.36
C MET A 286 41.90 -14.33 -17.92
N ASP A 287 42.64 -13.37 -18.50
CA ASP A 287 42.38 -11.92 -18.28
C ASP A 287 40.92 -11.56 -18.57
N ARG A 288 40.38 -12.12 -19.65
CA ARG A 288 38.96 -11.95 -20.02
C ARG A 288 38.02 -12.57 -19.00
N ALA A 289 38.37 -13.75 -18.48
CA ALA A 289 37.62 -14.40 -17.40
C ALA A 289 37.61 -13.52 -16.13
N TYR A 290 38.76 -12.94 -15.78
CA TYR A 290 38.92 -12.04 -14.64
C TYR A 290 38.03 -10.81 -14.76
N ARG A 291 37.97 -10.18 -15.93
CA ARG A 291 37.07 -9.04 -16.20
C ARG A 291 35.60 -9.41 -16.07
N VAL A 292 35.17 -10.58 -16.56
CA VAL A 292 33.78 -11.04 -16.40
C VAL A 292 33.42 -11.19 -14.91
N CYS A 293 34.30 -11.80 -14.12
CA CYS A 293 34.11 -11.90 -12.67
C CYS A 293 34.08 -10.53 -11.99
N GLU A 294 34.92 -9.58 -12.41
CA GLU A 294 34.91 -8.21 -11.90
C GLU A 294 33.56 -7.51 -12.18
N ILE A 295 33.02 -7.65 -13.38
CA ILE A 295 31.71 -7.08 -13.77
C ILE A 295 30.58 -7.68 -12.92
N LEU A 296 30.62 -8.99 -12.68
CA LEU A 296 29.65 -9.69 -11.83
C LEU A 296 29.77 -9.22 -10.37
N ASN A 297 30.99 -9.11 -9.84
CA ASN A 297 31.23 -8.60 -8.49
C ASN A 297 30.74 -7.16 -8.34
N ARG A 298 31.07 -6.26 -9.26
CA ARG A 298 30.56 -4.87 -9.24
C ARG A 298 29.04 -4.81 -9.29
N SER A 299 28.41 -5.69 -10.08
CA SER A 299 26.95 -5.80 -10.13
C SER A 299 26.36 -6.31 -8.81
N PHE A 300 27.02 -7.26 -8.14
CA PHE A 300 26.67 -7.73 -6.80
C PHE A 300 26.83 -6.64 -5.74
N VAL A 301 27.95 -5.91 -5.75
CA VAL A 301 28.21 -4.80 -4.80
C VAL A 301 27.16 -3.71 -4.97
N LEU A 302 26.82 -3.35 -6.21
CA LEU A 302 25.70 -2.46 -6.47
C LEU A 302 24.41 -2.99 -5.83
N ALA A 303 24.08 -4.28 -6.07
CA ALA A 303 22.94 -5.00 -5.48
C ALA A 303 22.86 -4.82 -3.96
N ARG A 304 23.97 -5.13 -3.29
CA ARG A 304 24.08 -5.08 -1.84
C ARG A 304 23.94 -3.66 -1.30
N ASP A 305 24.63 -2.70 -1.90
CA ASP A 305 24.65 -1.32 -1.40
C ASP A 305 23.28 -0.65 -1.53
N GLU A 306 22.58 -0.83 -2.65
CA GLU A 306 21.21 -0.31 -2.78
C GLU A 306 20.22 -1.07 -1.87
N HIS A 307 20.41 -2.37 -1.65
CA HIS A 307 19.62 -3.12 -0.68
C HIS A 307 19.79 -2.51 0.71
N ILE A 308 21.02 -2.31 1.19
CA ILE A 308 21.32 -1.71 2.50
C ILE A 308 20.71 -0.31 2.62
N ASP A 309 20.81 0.50 1.55
CA ASP A 309 20.22 1.85 1.47
C ASP A 309 18.69 1.85 1.34
N GLY A 310 18.05 0.70 1.19
CA GLY A 310 16.60 0.57 1.00
C GLY A 310 16.10 1.13 -0.34
N LYS A 311 17.00 1.26 -1.32
CA LYS A 311 16.69 1.69 -2.69
C LYS A 311 16.30 0.48 -3.51
N ARG A 312 15.18 0.56 -4.23
CA ARG A 312 14.74 -0.58 -5.06
C ARG A 312 15.45 -0.65 -6.41
N PHE A 313 15.89 -1.87 -6.76
CA PHE A 313 16.43 -2.25 -8.08
C PHE A 313 15.48 -2.19 -9.28
N ALA A 314 14.18 -1.98 -9.06
CA ALA A 314 13.16 -2.12 -10.10
C ALA A 314 12.20 -0.93 -10.13
N GLY A 315 12.62 0.12 -10.84
CA GLY A 315 11.78 0.76 -11.86
C GLY A 315 10.73 1.80 -11.46
N SER A 316 10.34 1.99 -10.20
CA SER A 316 9.51 3.14 -9.84
C SER A 316 10.07 3.93 -8.66
N GLU A 317 10.39 5.19 -8.91
CA GLU A 317 10.65 6.17 -7.85
C GLU A 317 9.49 6.22 -6.85
N SER A 318 8.26 5.84 -7.24
CA SER A 318 7.08 5.81 -6.38
C SER A 318 7.20 4.91 -5.13
N GLU A 319 8.05 3.88 -5.14
CA GLU A 319 8.31 3.09 -3.94
C GLU A 319 9.44 3.64 -3.08
N ASN A 320 10.41 4.33 -3.68
CA ASN A 320 11.41 5.09 -2.94
C ASN A 320 10.82 6.39 -2.38
N GLU A 321 9.78 6.91 -3.01
CA GLU A 321 8.97 8.03 -2.54
C GLU A 321 8.24 7.63 -1.26
N PRO A 322 8.14 8.53 -0.27
CA PRO A 322 7.27 8.33 0.89
C PRO A 322 5.88 7.90 0.43
N LYS A 323 5.31 6.85 1.05
CA LYS A 323 4.01 6.32 0.64
C LYS A 323 2.98 7.46 0.63
N SER A 324 2.19 7.56 -0.44
CA SER A 324 1.15 8.59 -0.52
C SER A 324 0.20 8.50 0.68
N THR A 325 -0.37 9.64 1.05
CA THR A 325 -1.38 9.73 2.11
C THR A 325 -2.63 8.91 1.87
N ASP A 326 -2.80 8.30 0.69
CA ASP A 326 -3.90 7.36 0.43
C ASP A 326 -3.88 6.16 1.39
N SER A 327 -2.74 5.92 2.04
CA SER A 327 -2.59 4.92 3.10
C SER A 327 -3.00 5.38 4.51
N LEU A 328 -3.57 6.60 4.70
CA LEU A 328 -3.76 7.17 6.04
C LEU A 328 -5.20 7.35 6.49
N PHE A 329 -5.56 6.37 7.30
CA PHE A 329 -6.60 6.24 8.31
C PHE A 329 -6.76 7.42 9.30
N SER A 330 -6.11 8.55 9.06
CA SER A 330 -6.19 9.75 9.91
C SER A 330 -7.07 10.87 9.35
N ASP A 331 -7.70 10.70 8.18
CA ASP A 331 -8.58 11.73 7.59
C ASP A 331 -9.98 11.76 8.19
N PHE A 332 -10.37 10.77 9.03
CA PHE A 332 -11.67 10.78 9.70
C PHE A 332 -12.04 12.13 10.29
N PRO A 333 -11.16 12.80 11.05
CA PRO A 333 -11.52 14.04 11.70
C PRO A 333 -11.63 15.22 10.76
N VAL A 334 -11.06 15.14 9.56
CA VAL A 334 -11.18 16.14 8.51
C VAL A 334 -12.47 15.88 7.74
N GLU A 335 -12.71 14.65 7.30
CA GLU A 335 -13.92 14.27 6.59
C GLU A 335 -15.17 14.35 7.49
N ALA A 336 -15.05 14.00 8.77
CA ALA A 336 -16.12 14.14 9.75
C ALA A 336 -16.53 15.60 9.97
N GLN A 337 -15.65 16.58 9.71
CA GLN A 337 -16.05 18.00 9.72
C GLN A 337 -17.00 18.30 8.58
N ILE A 338 -16.72 17.75 7.39
CA ILE A 338 -17.58 17.90 6.22
C ILE A 338 -18.94 17.23 6.49
N PHE A 339 -18.93 16.05 7.10
CA PHE A 339 -20.18 15.36 7.46
C PHE A 339 -20.96 16.12 8.53
N ALA A 340 -20.28 16.61 9.56
CA ALA A 340 -20.90 17.39 10.64
C ALA A 340 -21.48 18.71 10.11
N GLY A 341 -20.79 19.41 9.21
CA GLY A 341 -21.29 20.61 8.55
C GLY A 341 -22.51 20.34 7.67
N GLY A 342 -22.52 19.22 6.95
CA GLY A 342 -23.70 18.79 6.18
C GLY A 342 -24.92 18.48 7.06
N LEU A 343 -24.72 17.82 8.20
CA LEU A 343 -25.77 17.52 9.18
C LEU A 343 -26.23 18.76 9.97
N GLU A 344 -25.32 19.67 10.29
CA GLU A 344 -25.62 20.96 10.89
C GLU A 344 -26.55 21.76 9.97
N LEU A 345 -26.14 21.95 8.72
CA LEU A 345 -26.95 22.66 7.72
C LEU A 345 -28.30 21.97 7.54
N SER A 346 -28.32 20.63 7.50
CA SER A 346 -29.56 19.86 7.43
C SER A 346 -30.49 20.09 8.62
N SER A 347 -29.93 20.17 9.83
CA SER A 347 -30.68 20.46 11.06
C SER A 347 -31.22 21.88 11.09
N ILE A 348 -30.41 22.87 10.66
CA ILE A 348 -30.80 24.29 10.59
C ILE A 348 -31.90 24.49 9.55
N LEU A 349 -31.75 23.94 8.34
CA LEU A 349 -32.75 24.00 7.29
C LEU A 349 -34.03 23.27 7.70
N GLY A 350 -33.90 22.12 8.37
CA GLY A 350 -35.03 21.40 8.95
C GLY A 350 -35.78 22.25 9.99
N ALA A 351 -35.06 22.85 10.94
CA ALA A 351 -35.65 23.75 11.95
C ALA A 351 -36.37 24.93 11.29
N ALA A 352 -35.71 25.63 10.36
CA ALA A 352 -36.29 26.77 9.65
C ALA A 352 -37.52 26.38 8.83
N SER A 353 -37.47 25.24 8.13
CA SER A 353 -38.58 24.72 7.36
C SER A 353 -39.78 24.35 8.23
N LEU A 354 -39.55 23.70 9.37
CA LEU A 354 -40.59 23.30 10.32
C LEU A 354 -41.19 24.51 11.05
N SER A 355 -40.38 25.44 11.54
CA SER A 355 -40.88 26.68 12.17
C SER A 355 -41.71 27.52 11.19
N ALA A 356 -41.33 27.58 9.91
CA ALA A 356 -42.10 28.27 8.89
C ALA A 356 -43.46 27.59 8.62
N THR A 357 -43.57 26.27 8.72
CA THR A 357 -44.89 25.59 8.63
C THR A 357 -45.80 25.85 9.83
N GLN A 358 -45.22 26.26 10.96
CA GLN A 358 -45.94 26.45 12.23
C GLN A 358 -46.31 27.91 12.50
N SER A 359 -45.72 28.88 11.80
CA SER A 359 -46.01 30.29 12.03
C SER A 359 -47.43 30.66 11.59
N ASP A 360 -48.29 31.02 12.55
CA ASP A 360 -49.56 31.70 12.28
C ASP A 360 -49.28 33.08 11.70
N VAL A 361 -49.36 33.19 10.37
CA VAL A 361 -49.22 34.47 9.66
C VAL A 361 -50.50 35.27 9.84
N THR A 362 -50.66 35.88 11.01
CA THR A 362 -51.76 36.80 11.33
C THR A 362 -51.72 38.10 10.50
N ASN A 363 -50.66 38.37 9.72
CA ASN A 363 -50.48 39.62 8.96
C ASN A 363 -50.09 39.47 7.47
N GLY A 364 -50.65 38.48 6.77
CA GLY A 364 -50.67 38.49 5.30
C GLY A 364 -49.77 37.45 4.62
N SER A 365 -50.44 36.48 3.99
CA SER A 365 -49.93 35.45 3.10
C SER A 365 -49.30 34.22 3.79
N VAL A 366 -50.18 33.28 4.17
CA VAL A 366 -49.87 31.85 4.40
C VAL A 366 -49.03 31.26 3.24
N ALA A 367 -49.20 31.80 2.02
CA ALA A 367 -48.44 31.45 0.84
C ALA A 367 -46.92 31.72 0.98
N ALA A 368 -46.51 32.81 1.64
CA ALA A 368 -45.09 33.13 1.83
C ALA A 368 -44.42 32.18 2.83
N ALA A 369 -45.07 31.84 3.93
CA ALA A 369 -44.53 30.90 4.92
C ALA A 369 -44.40 29.48 4.34
N VAL A 370 -45.40 29.03 3.57
CA VAL A 370 -45.34 27.77 2.82
C VAL A 370 -44.22 27.79 1.78
N ALA A 371 -44.06 28.88 1.03
CA ALA A 371 -42.98 29.02 0.06
C ALA A 371 -41.58 28.97 0.72
N VAL A 372 -41.38 29.66 1.84
CA VAL A 372 -40.13 29.65 2.61
C VAL A 372 -39.82 28.24 3.15
N SER A 373 -40.83 27.53 3.68
CA SER A 373 -40.67 26.16 4.14
C SER A 373 -40.24 25.21 3.01
N ILE A 374 -40.86 25.32 1.83
CA ILE A 374 -40.51 24.55 0.63
C ILE A 374 -39.08 24.88 0.17
N ILE A 375 -38.69 26.15 0.13
CA ILE A 375 -37.34 26.57 -0.28
C ILE A 375 -36.27 25.91 0.59
N PHE A 376 -36.42 25.97 1.92
CA PHE A 376 -35.46 25.33 2.82
C PHE A 376 -35.44 23.81 2.68
N ALA A 377 -36.58 23.16 2.50
CA ALA A 377 -36.65 21.72 2.26
C ALA A 377 -35.99 21.32 0.92
N VAL A 378 -36.16 22.12 -0.13
CA VAL A 378 -35.50 21.92 -1.43
C VAL A 378 -33.98 22.03 -1.33
N ILE A 379 -33.46 22.98 -0.56
CA ILE A 379 -32.01 23.14 -0.31
C ILE A 379 -31.46 21.99 0.54
N ASN A 380 -32.30 21.39 1.41
CA ASN A 380 -31.90 20.30 2.27
C ASN A 380 -31.69 18.97 1.51
N ILE A 381 -32.37 18.76 0.38
CA ILE A 381 -32.21 17.58 -0.48
C ILE A 381 -30.77 17.41 -0.99
N PRO A 382 -30.17 18.38 -1.73
CA PRO A 382 -28.79 18.23 -2.21
C PRO A 382 -27.79 18.20 -1.05
N THR A 383 -28.05 18.90 0.06
CA THR A 383 -27.19 18.88 1.26
C THR A 383 -27.13 17.49 1.90
N SER A 384 -28.29 16.88 2.14
CA SER A 384 -28.39 15.53 2.71
C SER A 384 -27.85 14.47 1.76
N PHE A 385 -28.11 14.58 0.45
CA PHE A 385 -27.56 13.68 -0.57
C PHE A 385 -26.03 13.76 -0.67
N GLY A 386 -25.46 14.98 -0.65
CA GLY A 386 -24.02 15.20 -0.61
C GLY A 386 -23.39 14.60 0.65
N THR A 387 -24.03 14.79 1.81
CA THR A 387 -23.60 14.19 3.08
C THR A 387 -23.60 12.66 3.00
N MET A 388 -24.67 12.04 2.50
CA MET A 388 -24.76 10.59 2.32
C MET A 388 -23.66 10.05 1.40
N THR A 389 -23.41 10.74 0.28
CA THR A 389 -22.41 10.33 -0.70
C THR A 389 -21.01 10.36 -0.09
N ASN A 390 -20.64 11.45 0.59
CA ASN A 390 -19.32 11.59 1.19
C ASN A 390 -19.12 10.60 2.35
N VAL A 391 -20.12 10.44 3.21
CA VAL A 391 -20.09 9.44 4.29
C VAL A 391 -19.94 8.03 3.74
N SER A 392 -20.62 7.68 2.65
CA SER A 392 -20.50 6.35 2.08
C SER A 392 -19.12 6.06 1.51
N ARG A 393 -18.46 7.04 0.88
CA ARG A 393 -17.09 6.90 0.40
C ARG A 393 -16.15 6.61 1.56
N TYR A 394 -16.31 7.36 2.63
CA TYR A 394 -15.54 7.18 3.86
C TYR A 394 -15.72 5.80 4.48
N VAL A 395 -16.97 5.33 4.62
CA VAL A 395 -17.26 3.97 5.11
C VAL A 395 -16.59 2.92 4.23
N ASN A 396 -16.63 3.07 2.90
CA ASN A 396 -16.00 2.13 1.98
C ASN A 396 -14.47 2.06 2.18
N ARG A 397 -13.80 3.21 2.36
CA ARG A 397 -12.35 3.26 2.65
C ARG A 397 -12.01 2.54 3.95
N GLN A 398 -12.81 2.74 5.00
CA GLN A 398 -12.60 2.05 6.28
C GLN A 398 -12.84 0.54 6.16
N GLU A 399 -13.81 0.10 5.36
CA GLU A 399 -14.02 -1.32 5.10
C GLU A 399 -12.90 -1.96 4.28
N GLU A 400 -12.31 -1.24 3.33
CA GLU A 400 -11.12 -1.68 2.59
C GLU A 400 -9.94 -1.92 3.52
N PHE A 401 -9.68 -1.01 4.44
CA PHE A 401 -8.62 -1.21 5.43
C PHE A 401 -8.87 -2.36 6.38
N ARG A 402 -10.11 -2.50 6.88
CA ARG A 402 -10.45 -3.65 7.73
C ARG A 402 -10.17 -4.96 6.99
N ALA A 403 -10.46 -4.99 5.68
CA ALA A 403 -10.15 -6.14 4.83
C ALA A 403 -8.64 -6.31 4.59
N GLU A 404 -7.91 -5.23 4.36
CA GLU A 404 -6.45 -5.25 4.22
C GLU A 404 -5.77 -5.74 5.50
N PHE A 405 -6.16 -5.20 6.67
CA PHE A 405 -5.70 -5.64 7.98
C PHE A 405 -5.91 -7.14 8.16
N SER A 406 -7.12 -7.62 7.84
CA SER A 406 -7.45 -9.04 7.97
C SER A 406 -6.58 -9.93 7.09
N ARG A 407 -6.18 -9.45 5.90
CA ARG A 407 -5.36 -10.20 4.95
C ARG A 407 -3.86 -10.14 5.26
N THR A 408 -3.36 -8.98 5.68
CA THR A 408 -1.92 -8.69 5.75
C THR A 408 -1.39 -8.66 7.18
N LYS A 409 -2.11 -8.01 8.11
CA LYS A 409 -1.63 -7.75 9.48
C LYS A 409 -2.07 -8.80 10.50
N MET A 410 -3.17 -9.52 10.23
CA MET A 410 -3.69 -10.52 11.17
C MET A 410 -2.70 -11.66 11.44
N LEU A 411 -2.09 -12.21 10.38
CA LEU A 411 -1.09 -13.26 10.51
C LEU A 411 0.16 -12.74 11.26
N GLY A 412 0.57 -11.49 11.01
CA GLY A 412 1.64 -10.83 11.76
C GLY A 412 1.37 -10.80 13.26
N LEU A 413 0.16 -10.42 13.67
CA LEU A 413 -0.25 -10.43 15.07
C LEU A 413 -0.24 -11.85 15.67
N GLU A 414 -0.78 -12.85 14.96
CA GLU A 414 -0.78 -14.25 15.41
C GLU A 414 0.66 -14.77 15.62
N ARG A 415 1.56 -14.49 14.67
CA ARG A 415 2.98 -14.87 14.73
C ARG A 415 3.68 -14.22 15.92
N THR A 416 3.52 -12.92 16.09
CA THR A 416 4.22 -12.19 17.16
C THR A 416 3.74 -12.63 18.54
N LEU A 417 2.44 -12.89 18.72
CA LEU A 417 1.92 -13.50 19.95
C LEU A 417 2.49 -14.89 20.19
N PHE A 418 2.66 -15.70 19.14
CA PHE A 418 3.25 -17.03 19.25
C PHE A 418 4.75 -17.01 19.61
N LYS A 419 5.52 -16.07 19.04
CA LYS A 419 6.96 -15.89 19.34
C LYS A 419 7.21 -15.55 20.82
N VAL A 420 6.28 -14.85 21.45
CA VAL A 420 6.36 -14.42 22.85
C VAL A 420 5.97 -15.52 23.85
N LEU A 421 5.28 -16.59 23.42
CA LEU A 421 4.93 -17.71 24.31
C LEU A 421 6.17 -18.41 24.88
N SER A 422 6.03 -19.12 25.99
CA SER A 422 7.08 -20.04 26.45
C SER A 422 7.18 -21.27 25.53
N SER A 423 8.35 -21.93 25.54
CA SER A 423 8.55 -23.19 24.82
C SER A 423 7.52 -24.26 25.21
N SER A 424 7.21 -24.37 26.51
CA SER A 424 6.23 -25.33 27.01
C SER A 424 4.83 -25.12 26.42
N LYS A 425 4.37 -23.86 26.33
CA LYS A 425 3.06 -23.50 25.79
C LYS A 425 2.99 -23.58 24.28
N ARG A 426 4.10 -23.32 23.58
CA ARG A 426 4.19 -23.59 22.14
C ARG A 426 3.98 -25.07 21.82
N LYS A 427 4.57 -25.97 22.61
CA LYS A 427 4.40 -27.43 22.44
C LYS A 427 2.98 -27.94 22.70
N GLU A 428 2.17 -27.20 23.48
CA GLU A 428 0.74 -27.50 23.69
C GLU A 428 -0.17 -27.09 22.50
N ILE A 429 0.35 -26.35 21.53
CA ILE A 429 -0.41 -25.86 20.37
C ILE A 429 -0.27 -26.86 19.23
N ASP A 430 -1.40 -27.33 18.71
CA ASP A 430 -1.43 -28.24 17.56
C ASP A 430 -0.80 -27.59 16.32
N ASP A 431 -0.11 -28.39 15.49
CA ASP A 431 0.56 -27.92 14.28
C ASP A 431 -0.37 -27.14 13.33
N ALA A 432 -1.63 -27.57 13.24
CA ALA A 432 -2.65 -26.91 12.41
C ALA A 432 -2.97 -25.47 12.87
N SER A 433 -2.70 -25.16 14.15
CA SER A 433 -2.90 -23.85 14.76
C SER A 433 -1.62 -23.04 14.90
N ASN A 434 -0.46 -23.57 14.50
CA ASN A 434 0.81 -22.87 14.55
C ASN A 434 0.90 -21.84 13.40
N PRO A 435 0.99 -20.53 13.70
CA PRO A 435 0.97 -19.49 12.67
C PRO A 435 2.24 -19.44 11.82
N LEU A 436 3.38 -19.92 12.33
CA LEU A 436 4.65 -19.99 11.59
C LEU A 436 4.61 -21.12 10.56
N LEU A 437 4.13 -22.32 10.96
CA LEU A 437 3.91 -23.42 10.02
C LEU A 437 2.86 -23.06 8.97
N LYS A 438 1.80 -22.35 9.36
CA LYS A 438 0.80 -21.81 8.43
C LYS A 438 1.43 -20.85 7.41
N GLN A 439 2.35 -19.98 7.83
CA GLN A 439 3.04 -19.06 6.93
C GLN A 439 3.93 -19.81 5.93
N VAL A 440 4.73 -20.76 6.40
CA VAL A 440 5.59 -21.61 5.54
C VAL A 440 4.74 -22.32 4.50
N ARG A 441 3.61 -22.93 4.91
CA ARG A 441 2.68 -23.58 3.97
C ARG A 441 2.09 -22.61 2.94
N VAL A 442 1.63 -21.43 3.37
CA VAL A 442 1.06 -20.42 2.45
C VAL A 442 2.11 -19.93 1.45
N ALA A 443 3.34 -19.69 1.88
CA ALA A 443 4.43 -19.28 0.99
C ALA A 443 4.78 -20.40 -0.02
N TYR A 444 4.78 -21.65 0.43
CA TYR A 444 4.98 -22.82 -0.44
C TYR A 444 3.83 -22.99 -1.45
N GLU A 445 2.57 -22.89 -1.02
CA GLU A 445 1.40 -22.98 -1.91
C GLU A 445 1.39 -21.85 -2.95
N ASP A 446 1.80 -20.63 -2.57
CA ASP A 446 1.96 -19.52 -3.51
C ASP A 446 3.10 -19.77 -4.50
N PHE A 447 4.21 -20.37 -4.06
CA PHE A 447 5.27 -20.84 -4.94
C PHE A 447 4.75 -21.85 -5.97
N VAL A 448 4.08 -22.93 -5.54
CA VAL A 448 3.55 -23.99 -6.43
C VAL A 448 2.54 -23.42 -7.43
N THR A 449 1.67 -22.52 -6.98
CA THR A 449 0.71 -21.82 -7.85
C THR A 449 1.45 -20.95 -8.87
N GLY A 450 2.52 -20.27 -8.45
CA GLY A 450 3.41 -19.52 -9.34
C GLY A 450 4.09 -20.42 -10.37
N ALA A 451 4.65 -21.55 -9.94
CA ALA A 451 5.36 -22.48 -10.83
C ALA A 451 4.41 -23.04 -11.90
N THR A 452 3.18 -23.39 -11.51
CA THR A 452 2.12 -23.80 -12.44
C THR A 452 1.77 -22.69 -13.43
N TYR A 453 1.70 -21.44 -12.97
CA TYR A 453 1.40 -20.28 -13.83
C TYR A 453 2.51 -20.03 -14.87
N TYR A 454 3.77 -20.23 -14.50
CA TYR A 454 4.94 -20.07 -15.38
C TYR A 454 5.32 -21.35 -16.14
N ASP A 455 4.49 -22.39 -16.11
CA ASP A 455 4.73 -23.69 -16.76
C ASP A 455 6.10 -24.30 -16.41
N THR A 456 6.48 -24.21 -15.12
CA THR A 456 7.75 -24.70 -14.57
C THR A 456 7.47 -25.84 -13.59
N SER A 457 8.22 -26.95 -13.67
CA SER A 457 8.05 -28.07 -12.73
C SER A 457 8.38 -27.64 -11.30
N SER A 458 7.53 -28.03 -10.35
CA SER A 458 7.75 -27.85 -8.92
C SER A 458 8.18 -29.14 -8.20
N ASP A 459 8.27 -30.27 -8.90
CA ASP A 459 8.28 -31.61 -8.28
C ASP A 459 9.41 -31.80 -7.26
N GLU A 460 10.61 -31.32 -7.58
CA GLU A 460 11.79 -31.40 -6.70
C GLU A 460 11.62 -30.64 -5.38
N ILE A 461 11.02 -29.44 -5.43
CA ILE A 461 10.76 -28.69 -4.19
C ILE A 461 9.57 -29.30 -3.43
N GLN A 462 8.61 -29.94 -4.11
CA GLN A 462 7.53 -30.65 -3.42
C GLN A 462 8.08 -31.85 -2.65
N GLU A 463 9.02 -32.58 -3.24
CA GLU A 463 9.71 -33.70 -2.59
C GLU A 463 10.54 -33.21 -1.39
N SER A 464 11.39 -32.20 -1.59
CA SER A 464 12.19 -31.62 -0.51
C SER A 464 11.32 -31.06 0.64
N TYR A 465 10.27 -30.31 0.31
CA TYR A 465 9.31 -29.81 1.30
C TYR A 465 8.61 -30.95 2.04
N GLY A 466 8.21 -32.02 1.33
CA GLY A 466 7.57 -33.20 1.91
C GLY A 466 8.48 -34.00 2.84
N ASN A 467 9.79 -34.00 2.59
CA ASN A 467 10.81 -34.66 3.41
C ASN A 467 11.28 -33.80 4.60
N THR A 468 10.99 -32.50 4.58
CA THR A 468 11.45 -31.56 5.62
C THR A 468 10.60 -31.68 6.89
N ASN A 469 11.24 -32.00 8.02
CA ASN A 469 10.59 -31.93 9.31
C ASN A 469 10.67 -30.52 9.90
N PHE A 470 9.62 -29.70 9.68
CA PHE A 470 9.54 -28.32 10.16
C PHE A 470 9.47 -28.14 11.70
N LYS A 471 9.65 -29.20 12.49
CA LYS A 471 9.79 -29.14 13.95
C LYS A 471 11.23 -29.25 14.43
N ASP A 472 12.14 -29.64 13.54
CA ASP A 472 13.55 -29.85 13.84
C ASP A 472 14.37 -28.73 13.22
N LEU A 473 15.19 -28.06 14.03
CA LEU A 473 15.98 -26.91 13.59
C LEU A 473 16.90 -27.30 12.43
N LYS A 474 17.60 -28.44 12.54
CA LYS A 474 18.54 -28.91 11.51
C LYS A 474 17.86 -29.22 10.19
N SER A 475 16.67 -29.83 10.24
CA SER A 475 15.87 -30.09 9.05
C SER A 475 15.42 -28.80 8.35
N VAL A 476 15.03 -27.77 9.12
CA VAL A 476 14.67 -26.46 8.56
C VAL A 476 15.88 -25.75 7.96
N GLU A 477 17.03 -25.78 8.65
CA GLU A 477 18.28 -25.20 8.16
C GLU A 477 18.75 -25.89 6.86
N ALA A 478 18.64 -27.22 6.77
CA ALA A 478 18.96 -27.96 5.55
C ALA A 478 18.05 -27.57 4.38
N PHE A 479 16.75 -27.39 4.62
CA PHE A 479 15.81 -26.92 3.60
C PHE A 479 16.11 -25.47 3.16
N MET A 480 16.47 -24.60 4.11
CA MET A 480 16.91 -23.23 3.84
C MET A 480 18.20 -23.20 2.99
N GLU A 481 19.15 -24.08 3.30
CA GLU A 481 20.37 -24.25 2.50
C GLU A 481 20.02 -24.74 1.08
N GLU A 482 19.09 -25.66 0.92
CA GLU A 482 18.66 -26.13 -0.40
C GLU A 482 17.99 -25.01 -1.22
N ILE A 483 17.18 -24.16 -0.59
CA ILE A 483 16.59 -22.98 -1.25
C ILE A 483 17.70 -22.05 -1.77
N THR A 484 18.67 -21.71 -0.90
CA THR A 484 19.71 -20.73 -1.20
C THR A 484 20.78 -21.26 -2.16
N SER A 485 21.08 -22.56 -2.13
CA SER A 485 22.19 -23.17 -2.87
C SER A 485 21.79 -23.97 -4.12
N ASN A 486 20.55 -24.45 -4.19
CA ASN A 486 20.06 -25.26 -5.30
C ASN A 486 18.88 -24.59 -6.02
N PHE A 487 17.77 -24.36 -5.32
CA PHE A 487 16.54 -23.93 -5.99
C PHE A 487 16.67 -22.55 -6.64
N ILE A 488 17.17 -21.54 -5.91
CA ILE A 488 17.32 -20.18 -6.46
C ILE A 488 18.40 -20.12 -7.56
N PRO A 489 19.67 -20.50 -7.30
CA PRO A 489 20.75 -20.28 -8.27
C PRO A 489 20.76 -21.29 -9.43
N LYS A 490 20.23 -22.52 -9.26
CA LYS A 490 20.32 -23.58 -10.29
C LYS A 490 18.99 -23.86 -10.98
N ARG A 491 17.93 -24.14 -10.20
CA ARG A 491 16.68 -24.68 -10.75
C ARG A 491 15.76 -23.61 -11.35
N TYR A 492 15.54 -22.53 -10.59
CA TYR A 492 14.60 -21.45 -10.94
C TYR A 492 15.33 -20.16 -11.32
N GLN A 493 16.55 -20.27 -11.84
CA GLN A 493 17.40 -19.14 -12.25
C GLN A 493 16.68 -18.18 -13.23
N LYS A 494 15.85 -18.73 -14.12
CA LYS A 494 15.20 -18.00 -15.21
C LYS A 494 13.99 -17.22 -14.72
N GLU A 495 13.16 -17.73 -13.82
CA GLU A 495 11.90 -17.08 -13.45
C GLU A 495 12.08 -16.16 -12.23
N ALA A 496 12.36 -14.87 -12.45
CA ALA A 496 12.61 -13.89 -11.38
C ALA A 496 11.50 -13.85 -10.30
N TYR A 497 10.23 -13.98 -10.68
CA TYR A 497 9.12 -14.01 -9.73
C TYR A 497 9.06 -15.30 -8.90
N LEU A 498 9.50 -16.43 -9.45
CA LEU A 498 9.62 -17.67 -8.68
C LEU A 498 10.74 -17.54 -7.64
N LYS A 499 11.85 -16.87 -7.98
CA LYS A 499 12.91 -16.56 -7.02
C LYS A 499 12.40 -15.71 -5.86
N ASP A 500 11.63 -14.66 -6.11
CA ASP A 500 11.04 -13.83 -5.04
C ASP A 500 10.06 -14.63 -4.15
N LYS A 501 9.29 -15.55 -4.73
CA LYS A 501 8.44 -16.48 -3.97
C LYS A 501 9.26 -17.46 -3.11
N LEU A 502 10.38 -17.96 -3.63
CA LEU A 502 11.34 -18.77 -2.86
C LEU A 502 11.98 -17.96 -1.73
N VAL A 503 12.32 -16.70 -1.95
CA VAL A 503 12.81 -15.82 -0.88
C VAL A 503 11.74 -15.59 0.18
N THR A 504 10.48 -15.48 -0.21
CA THR A 504 9.35 -15.37 0.74
C THR A 504 9.20 -16.65 1.58
N LEU A 505 9.36 -17.82 0.96
CA LEU A 505 9.39 -19.11 1.66
C LEU A 505 10.60 -19.19 2.62
N PHE A 506 11.78 -18.79 2.15
CA PHE A 506 13.00 -18.73 2.96
C PHE A 506 12.84 -17.81 4.17
N ALA A 507 12.26 -16.62 3.99
CA ALA A 507 11.98 -15.68 5.08
C ALA A 507 11.02 -16.29 6.14
N ALA A 508 10.00 -17.04 5.70
CA ALA A 508 9.12 -17.76 6.61
C ALA A 508 9.87 -18.87 7.38
N CYS A 509 10.83 -19.55 6.75
CA CYS A 509 11.69 -20.53 7.40
C CYS A 509 12.66 -19.89 8.41
N ILE A 510 13.22 -18.69 8.14
CA ILE A 510 14.04 -17.96 9.11
C ILE A 510 13.25 -17.69 10.38
N GLU A 511 12.04 -17.14 10.26
CA GLU A 511 11.22 -16.83 11.43
C GLU A 511 10.87 -18.08 12.25
N LEU A 512 10.74 -19.24 11.60
CA LEU A 512 10.52 -20.53 12.26
C LEU A 512 11.80 -21.03 12.95
N ALA A 513 12.94 -20.97 12.26
CA ALA A 513 14.24 -21.37 12.79
C ALA A 513 14.64 -20.54 14.02
N GLU A 514 14.40 -19.23 14.02
CA GLU A 514 14.62 -18.35 15.18
C GLU A 514 13.88 -18.83 16.43
N VAL A 515 12.63 -19.30 16.28
CA VAL A 515 11.83 -19.79 17.41
C VAL A 515 12.35 -21.14 17.89
N LEU A 516 12.70 -22.04 16.98
CA LEU A 516 13.27 -23.35 17.32
C LEU A 516 14.64 -23.22 18.00
N GLU A 517 15.50 -22.33 17.52
CA GLU A 517 16.81 -22.00 18.12
C GLU A 517 16.64 -21.46 19.55
N ASN A 518 15.67 -20.58 19.76
CA ASN A 518 15.33 -20.08 21.10
C ASN A 518 14.78 -21.19 22.01
N ASP A 519 13.92 -22.07 21.48
CA ASP A 519 13.39 -23.23 22.22
C ASP A 519 14.49 -24.20 22.67
N GLU A 520 15.55 -24.38 21.87
CA GLU A 520 16.72 -25.18 22.26
C GLU A 520 17.60 -24.48 23.31
N ARG A 521 17.74 -23.16 23.23
CA ARG A 521 18.62 -22.36 24.12
C ARG A 521 18.05 -22.13 25.51
N THR A 522 16.78 -21.78 25.64
CA THR A 522 16.24 -21.30 26.93
C THR A 522 15.83 -22.43 27.88
N GLY A 523 15.69 -23.67 27.39
CA GLY A 523 15.10 -24.74 28.20
C GLY A 523 13.69 -24.36 28.72
N ASP A 524 13.19 -25.07 29.73
CA ASP A 524 11.87 -24.84 30.34
C ASP A 524 11.87 -23.72 31.42
N GLU A 525 12.93 -22.91 31.57
CA GLU A 525 13.03 -21.94 32.69
C GLU A 525 12.39 -20.55 32.40
N GLU A 526 11.35 -20.28 33.20
CA GLU A 526 10.80 -18.99 33.71
C GLU A 526 10.02 -18.00 32.80
N THR A 527 8.69 -17.92 33.00
CA THR A 527 7.96 -16.87 33.80
C THR A 527 6.45 -17.12 33.75
N TYR A 528 5.89 -17.76 34.79
CA TYR A 528 4.56 -18.39 34.77
C TYR A 528 3.33 -17.47 34.62
N ILE A 529 3.41 -16.17 34.94
CA ILE A 529 2.22 -15.31 35.02
C ILE A 529 1.91 -14.63 33.67
N GLU A 530 2.94 -14.26 32.91
CA GLU A 530 2.78 -13.57 31.62
C GLU A 530 2.47 -14.54 30.48
N ASP A 531 2.93 -15.79 30.62
CA ASP A 531 2.73 -16.86 29.66
C ASP A 531 1.25 -17.31 29.58
N GLU A 532 0.54 -17.40 30.71
CA GLU A 532 -0.88 -17.79 30.71
C GLU A 532 -1.78 -16.71 30.09
N ALA A 533 -1.48 -15.43 30.32
CA ALA A 533 -2.21 -14.32 29.72
C ALA A 533 -1.99 -14.26 28.18
N THR A 534 -0.76 -14.50 27.74
CA THR A 534 -0.39 -14.58 26.31
C THR A 534 -1.03 -15.79 25.65
N TYR A 535 -0.98 -16.96 26.30
CA TYR A 535 -1.61 -18.18 25.81
C TYR A 535 -3.12 -18.04 25.66
N LYS A 536 -3.79 -17.40 26.62
CA LYS A 536 -5.22 -17.10 26.53
C LYS A 536 -5.54 -16.11 25.41
N ALA A 537 -4.67 -15.12 25.17
CA ALA A 537 -4.81 -14.20 24.04
C ALA A 537 -4.70 -14.95 22.70
N PHE A 538 -3.68 -15.81 22.59
CA PHE A 538 -3.43 -16.63 21.42
C PHE A 538 -4.60 -17.60 21.13
N ARG A 539 -5.08 -18.36 22.14
CA ARG A 539 -6.24 -19.27 21.99
C ARG A 539 -7.54 -18.55 21.61
N ARG A 540 -7.63 -17.23 21.83
CA ARG A 540 -8.78 -16.41 21.39
C ARG A 540 -8.66 -15.95 19.93
N MET A 541 -7.46 -15.97 19.34
CA MET A 541 -7.23 -15.48 17.97
C MET A 541 -8.11 -16.16 16.92
N PRO A 542 -8.25 -17.50 16.85
CA PRO A 542 -9.07 -18.12 15.81
C PRO A 542 -10.53 -17.61 15.82
N LYS A 543 -11.12 -17.50 17.02
CA LYS A 543 -12.48 -16.95 17.20
C LYS A 543 -12.54 -15.46 16.86
N PHE A 544 -11.49 -14.71 17.15
CA PHE A 544 -11.40 -13.30 16.79
C PHE A 544 -11.30 -13.11 15.27
N THR A 545 -10.44 -13.87 14.60
CA THR A 545 -10.25 -13.87 13.14
C THR A 545 -11.55 -14.25 12.43
N GLU A 546 -12.20 -15.34 12.83
CA GLU A 546 -13.50 -15.75 12.27
C GLU A 546 -14.57 -14.66 12.43
N ARG A 547 -14.64 -14.03 13.61
CA ARG A 547 -15.60 -12.93 13.84
C ARG A 547 -15.25 -11.69 13.04
N LEU A 548 -13.97 -11.37 12.86
CA LEU A 548 -13.54 -10.23 12.05
C LEU A 548 -13.91 -10.48 10.59
N GLU A 549 -13.52 -11.62 10.01
CA GLU A 549 -13.81 -11.99 8.62
C GLU A 549 -15.30 -11.97 8.31
N ASN A 550 -16.12 -12.55 9.20
CA ASN A 550 -17.58 -12.50 9.08
C ASN A 550 -18.17 -11.08 9.17
N SER A 551 -17.45 -10.15 9.78
CA SER A 551 -17.85 -8.75 9.89
C SER A 551 -17.36 -7.88 8.72
N LEU A 552 -16.44 -8.37 7.89
CA LEU A 552 -15.90 -7.62 6.76
C LEU A 552 -16.95 -7.41 5.69
N GLN A 553 -16.79 -6.32 4.94
CA GLN A 553 -17.60 -6.03 3.78
C GLN A 553 -16.72 -6.08 2.54
N THR A 554 -16.67 -7.22 1.84
CA THR A 554 -15.88 -7.38 0.60
C THR A 554 -16.80 -7.41 -0.63
N GLY A 555 -16.25 -7.08 -1.80
CA GLY A 555 -16.94 -7.13 -3.10
C GLY A 555 -17.14 -5.77 -3.77
N PRO A 556 -17.56 -5.76 -5.06
CA PRO A 556 -17.65 -4.55 -5.86
C PRO A 556 -18.76 -3.62 -5.34
N ILE A 557 -18.49 -2.31 -5.40
CA ILE A 557 -19.44 -1.25 -5.01
C ILE A 557 -20.45 -1.06 -6.14
N VAL A 558 -21.73 -1.16 -5.80
CA VAL A 558 -22.90 -0.94 -6.65
C VAL A 558 -23.57 0.35 -6.22
N TYR A 559 -24.06 1.13 -7.19
CA TYR A 559 -24.69 2.44 -6.97
C TYR A 559 -23.79 3.48 -6.28
N GLY A 560 -22.48 3.23 -6.17
CA GLY A 560 -21.54 4.12 -5.48
C GLY A 560 -21.53 4.01 -3.95
N PHE A 561 -22.40 3.18 -3.35
CA PHE A 561 -22.50 3.06 -1.89
C PHE A 561 -22.85 1.65 -1.33
N ILE A 562 -23.28 0.67 -2.14
CA ILE A 562 -23.69 -0.67 -1.67
C ILE A 562 -22.78 -1.76 -2.24
N ARG A 563 -22.14 -2.61 -1.43
CA ARG A 563 -21.37 -3.75 -1.96
C ARG A 563 -22.30 -4.89 -2.45
N LYS A 564 -22.05 -5.42 -3.67
CA LYS A 564 -22.94 -6.32 -4.46
C LYS A 564 -23.45 -7.56 -3.72
N ASN A 565 -22.67 -8.11 -2.78
CA ASN A 565 -22.96 -9.39 -2.13
C ASN A 565 -23.74 -9.24 -0.80
N LYS A 566 -24.37 -8.10 -0.53
CA LYS A 566 -25.03 -7.85 0.78
C LYS A 566 -26.54 -7.61 0.69
N LYS A 567 -27.23 -8.06 1.74
CA LYS A 567 -28.63 -7.69 2.04
C LYS A 567 -28.65 -6.29 2.63
N LEU A 568 -29.31 -5.35 1.94
CA LEU A 568 -29.45 -3.93 2.35
C LEU A 568 -29.91 -3.78 3.82
N SER A 569 -30.77 -4.69 4.30
CA SER A 569 -31.28 -4.69 5.67
C SER A 569 -30.21 -4.91 6.74
N GLN A 570 -29.25 -5.82 6.52
CA GLN A 570 -28.13 -6.06 7.46
C GLN A 570 -27.20 -4.85 7.56
N TRP A 571 -27.08 -4.09 6.47
CA TRP A 571 -26.14 -2.99 6.31
C TRP A 571 -26.72 -1.63 6.74
N ALA A 572 -27.85 -1.21 6.17
CA ALA A 572 -28.42 0.11 6.39
C ALA A 572 -29.26 0.22 7.68
N ILE A 573 -29.76 -0.90 8.21
CA ILE A 573 -30.75 -0.91 9.29
C ILE A 573 -30.17 -1.56 10.56
N PHE A 574 -29.67 -2.79 10.47
CA PHE A 574 -29.23 -3.52 11.65
C PHE A 574 -27.90 -3.04 12.24
N ALA A 575 -26.95 -2.54 11.44
CA ALA A 575 -25.68 -2.04 11.97
C ALA A 575 -25.85 -0.72 12.79
N PRO A 576 -26.56 0.32 12.29
CA PRO A 576 -26.87 1.51 13.08
C PRO A 576 -27.73 1.19 14.31
N LEU A 577 -28.74 0.31 14.15
CA LEU A 577 -29.60 -0.09 15.27
C LEU A 577 -28.81 -0.83 16.35
N ARG A 578 -27.90 -1.76 15.99
CA ARG A 578 -27.05 -2.45 16.98
C ARG A 578 -26.14 -1.47 17.72
N LEU A 579 -25.53 -0.52 17.01
CA LEU A 579 -24.70 0.51 17.64
C LEU A 579 -25.54 1.41 18.57
N TYR A 580 -26.72 1.84 18.13
CA TYR A 580 -27.63 2.67 18.92
C TYR A 580 -28.15 1.93 20.15
N PHE A 581 -28.58 0.67 19.98
CA PHE A 581 -29.03 -0.20 21.08
C PHE A 581 -27.89 -0.47 22.07
N PHE A 582 -26.66 -0.60 21.60
CA PHE A 582 -25.48 -0.74 22.44
C PHE A 582 -25.16 0.54 23.23
N LEU A 583 -25.21 1.71 22.58
CA LEU A 583 -24.96 3.01 23.23
C LEU A 583 -26.04 3.32 24.27
N MET A 584 -27.31 3.19 23.89
CA MET A 584 -28.46 3.40 24.78
C MET A 584 -28.50 2.36 25.89
N GLY A 585 -28.26 1.09 25.57
CA GLY A 585 -28.24 -0.01 26.55
C GLY A 585 -27.17 0.19 27.61
N ASN A 586 -25.95 0.63 27.25
CA ASN A 586 -24.91 0.93 28.23
C ASN A 586 -25.14 2.24 29.00
N PHE A 587 -25.82 3.22 28.39
CA PHE A 587 -26.21 4.46 29.07
C PHE A 587 -27.30 4.20 30.13
N LEU A 588 -28.29 3.37 29.79
CA LEU A 588 -29.43 3.04 30.66
C LEU A 588 -29.09 1.94 31.68
N LEU A 589 -28.21 1.00 31.32
CA LEU A 589 -27.83 -0.16 32.15
C LEU A 589 -26.31 -0.35 32.12
N LYS A 590 -25.62 0.07 33.19
CA LYS A 590 -24.18 -0.22 33.35
C LYS A 590 -23.94 -1.74 33.26
N GLY A 591 -23.16 -2.17 32.27
CA GLY A 591 -22.83 -3.58 32.06
C GLY A 591 -23.78 -4.33 31.12
N PHE A 592 -24.65 -3.63 30.37
CA PHE A 592 -25.51 -4.23 29.34
C PHE A 592 -24.73 -5.09 28.33
N SER A 593 -23.52 -4.63 27.94
CA SER A 593 -22.63 -5.36 27.03
C SER A 593 -22.15 -6.73 27.52
N LEU A 594 -22.12 -6.95 28.84
CA LEU A 594 -21.75 -8.24 29.44
C LEU A 594 -22.94 -9.19 29.55
N ARG A 595 -24.18 -8.67 29.52
CA ARG A 595 -25.41 -9.45 29.73
C ARG A 595 -26.09 -9.90 28.44
N CYS A 596 -25.94 -9.15 27.35
CA CYS A 596 -26.44 -9.57 26.03
C CYS A 596 -25.40 -10.46 25.34
N GLY A 597 -25.74 -11.74 25.11
CA GLY A 597 -24.85 -12.70 24.44
C GLY A 597 -24.35 -12.27 23.06
N GLY A 598 -23.42 -13.05 22.49
CA GLY A 598 -22.59 -12.68 21.33
C GLY A 598 -23.29 -12.18 20.06
N LEU A 599 -24.60 -12.40 19.90
CA LEU A 599 -25.39 -11.97 18.73
C LEU A 599 -25.55 -10.44 18.60
N PHE A 600 -25.54 -9.70 19.72
CA PHE A 600 -25.71 -8.24 19.73
C PHE A 600 -24.41 -7.47 20.01
N ASN A 601 -23.33 -8.16 20.37
CA ASN A 601 -22.07 -7.50 20.66
C ASN A 601 -21.35 -7.08 19.36
N PRO A 602 -21.12 -5.77 19.12
CA PRO A 602 -20.44 -5.31 17.94
C PRO A 602 -18.99 -5.82 17.93
N ILE A 603 -18.45 -6.07 16.72
CA ILE A 603 -17.06 -6.54 16.55
C ILE A 603 -16.04 -5.57 17.17
N SER A 604 -16.36 -4.27 17.24
CA SER A 604 -15.54 -3.27 17.94
C SER A 604 -15.30 -3.60 19.41
N THR A 605 -16.25 -4.27 20.10
CA THR A 605 -16.05 -4.73 21.47
C THR A 605 -14.99 -5.82 21.55
N GLU A 606 -14.98 -6.76 20.60
CA GLU A 606 -13.95 -7.81 20.56
C GLU A 606 -12.57 -7.24 20.23
N ILE A 607 -12.50 -6.35 19.25
CA ILE A 607 -11.24 -5.65 18.91
C ILE A 607 -10.74 -4.87 20.13
N LYS A 608 -11.62 -4.21 20.88
CA LYS A 608 -11.26 -3.49 22.11
C LYS A 608 -10.69 -4.43 23.18
N VAL A 609 -11.26 -5.62 23.34
CA VAL A 609 -10.77 -6.61 24.30
C VAL A 609 -9.40 -7.13 23.87
N MET A 610 -9.25 -7.56 22.61
CA MET A 610 -7.95 -8.02 22.08
C MET A 610 -6.88 -6.95 22.19
N ARG A 611 -7.19 -5.71 21.79
CA ARG A 611 -6.31 -4.55 21.98
C ARG A 611 -5.92 -4.36 23.44
N GLY A 612 -6.87 -4.47 24.37
CA GLY A 612 -6.61 -4.31 25.80
C GLY A 612 -5.62 -5.35 26.32
N VAL A 613 -5.76 -6.61 25.88
CA VAL A 613 -4.85 -7.71 26.23
C VAL A 613 -3.46 -7.46 25.62
N VAL A 614 -3.36 -7.20 24.32
CA VAL A 614 -2.08 -6.96 23.64
C VAL A 614 -1.38 -5.71 24.19
N THR A 615 -2.11 -4.65 24.53
CA THR A 615 -1.52 -3.45 25.15
C THR A 615 -0.96 -3.73 26.55
N ALA A 616 -1.62 -4.61 27.32
CA ALA A 616 -1.13 -5.02 28.63
C ALA A 616 0.16 -5.86 28.51
N LEU A 617 0.16 -6.83 27.60
CA LEU A 617 1.35 -7.64 27.28
C LEU A 617 2.50 -6.76 26.76
N ASN A 618 2.21 -5.81 25.87
CA ASN A 618 3.21 -4.87 25.38
C ASN A 618 3.90 -4.07 26.49
N ARG A 619 3.18 -3.77 27.59
CA ARG A 619 3.77 -3.08 28.73
C ARG A 619 4.64 -3.98 29.59
N SER A 620 4.30 -5.26 29.72
CA SER A 620 5.11 -6.21 30.50
C SER A 620 6.37 -6.61 29.75
N LEU A 621 6.26 -6.80 28.43
CA LEU A 621 7.35 -7.21 27.54
C LEU A 621 8.24 -6.06 27.05
N GLY A 622 8.32 -4.94 27.77
CA GLY A 622 9.27 -3.87 27.41
C GLY A 622 9.02 -3.16 26.08
N GLN A 623 7.79 -3.10 25.58
CA GLN A 623 7.37 -2.51 24.30
C GLN A 623 7.63 -3.33 23.02
N THR A 624 7.90 -4.63 23.12
CA THR A 624 8.13 -5.49 21.94
C THR A 624 6.91 -5.60 21.00
N LEU A 625 5.68 -5.55 21.55
CA LEU A 625 4.42 -5.65 20.80
C LEU A 625 3.85 -4.28 20.38
N LYS A 626 4.71 -3.26 20.25
CA LYS A 626 4.27 -1.87 20.09
C LYS A 626 3.59 -1.65 18.74
N LYS A 627 4.09 -2.27 17.66
CA LYS A 627 3.50 -2.20 16.32
C LYS A 627 2.12 -2.86 16.30
N GLU A 628 2.01 -4.07 16.85
CA GLU A 628 0.77 -4.87 16.91
C GLU A 628 -0.31 -4.21 17.78
N ALA A 629 0.08 -3.66 18.93
CA ALA A 629 -0.83 -2.92 19.80
C ALA A 629 -1.38 -1.66 19.10
N TYR A 630 -0.55 -1.02 18.28
CA TYR A 630 -0.94 0.15 17.49
C TYR A 630 -1.86 -0.24 16.32
N ASP A 631 -1.53 -1.31 15.61
CA ASP A 631 -2.35 -1.87 14.53
C ASP A 631 -3.76 -2.26 15.02
N LEU A 632 -3.88 -2.92 16.17
CA LEU A 632 -5.18 -3.21 16.78
C LEU A 632 -5.95 -1.96 17.21
N LYS A 633 -5.23 -0.89 17.59
CA LYS A 633 -5.83 0.41 17.86
C LYS A 633 -6.38 1.03 16.57
N GLU A 634 -5.66 0.96 15.46
CA GLU A 634 -6.14 1.42 14.15
C GLU A 634 -7.38 0.63 13.69
N LEU A 635 -7.34 -0.71 13.77
CA LEU A 635 -8.48 -1.56 13.43
C LEU A 635 -9.72 -1.21 14.26
N PHE A 636 -9.53 -0.91 15.55
CA PHE A 636 -10.62 -0.47 16.42
C PHE A 636 -11.22 0.84 15.95
N HIS A 637 -10.38 1.84 15.62
CA HIS A 637 -10.82 3.13 15.12
C HIS A 637 -11.57 2.98 13.80
N ALA A 638 -10.99 2.31 12.81
CA ALA A 638 -11.63 2.04 11.52
C ALA A 638 -13.01 1.38 11.65
N THR A 639 -13.11 0.38 12.53
CA THR A 639 -14.39 -0.33 12.79
C THR A 639 -15.44 0.58 13.44
N MET A 640 -15.03 1.37 14.43
CA MET A 640 -15.91 2.32 15.10
C MET A 640 -16.37 3.43 14.15
N GLU A 641 -15.45 3.94 13.34
CA GLU A 641 -15.71 5.02 12.39
C GLU A 641 -16.58 4.57 11.23
N SER A 642 -16.39 3.35 10.71
CA SER A 642 -17.34 2.73 9.76
C SER A 642 -18.75 2.64 10.37
N SER A 643 -18.85 2.18 11.62
CA SER A 643 -20.15 2.07 12.32
C SER A 643 -20.81 3.44 12.54
N ILE A 644 -20.02 4.45 12.92
CA ILE A 644 -20.51 5.83 13.08
C ILE A 644 -20.93 6.40 11.73
N GLY A 645 -20.11 6.23 10.68
CA GLY A 645 -20.43 6.64 9.31
C GLY A 645 -21.76 6.05 8.83
N MET A 646 -22.02 4.77 9.10
CA MET A 646 -23.32 4.17 8.79
C MET A 646 -24.49 4.83 9.52
N SER A 647 -24.31 5.23 10.78
CA SER A 647 -25.32 6.03 11.49
C SER A 647 -25.52 7.41 10.85
N LEU A 648 -24.44 8.08 10.41
CA LEU A 648 -24.54 9.36 9.70
C LEU A 648 -25.30 9.22 8.38
N PHE A 649 -25.00 8.17 7.61
CA PHE A 649 -25.69 7.87 6.35
C PHE A 649 -27.20 7.70 6.59
N PHE A 650 -27.58 6.93 7.62
CA PHE A 650 -28.98 6.69 7.95
C PHE A 650 -29.70 7.99 8.33
N VAL A 651 -29.07 8.86 9.13
CA VAL A 651 -29.64 10.17 9.48
C VAL A 651 -29.78 11.06 8.25
N GLY A 652 -28.75 11.13 7.40
CA GLY A 652 -28.82 11.85 6.12
C GLY A 652 -29.93 11.34 5.21
N MET A 653 -30.12 10.02 5.13
CA MET A 653 -31.20 9.40 4.35
C MET A 653 -32.59 9.78 4.88
N TRP A 654 -32.78 9.81 6.20
CA TRP A 654 -34.05 10.25 6.77
C TRP A 654 -34.29 11.73 6.57
N VAL A 655 -33.27 12.58 6.70
CA VAL A 655 -33.37 14.01 6.39
C VAL A 655 -33.82 14.18 4.93
N PHE A 656 -33.21 13.44 4.01
CA PHE A 656 -33.57 13.43 2.59
C PHE A 656 -35.04 13.06 2.40
N ILE A 657 -35.49 11.94 2.97
CA ILE A 657 -36.89 11.47 2.86
C ILE A 657 -37.88 12.48 3.45
N PHE A 658 -37.62 12.98 4.65
CA PHE A 658 -38.51 13.95 5.29
C PHE A 658 -38.54 15.30 4.58
N SER A 659 -37.45 15.69 3.90
CA SER A 659 -37.45 16.90 3.06
C SER A 659 -38.45 16.77 1.89
N PHE A 660 -38.53 15.60 1.25
CA PHE A 660 -39.55 15.33 0.23
C PHE A 660 -40.97 15.37 0.81
N PHE A 661 -41.18 14.78 2.00
CA PHE A 661 -42.49 14.82 2.64
C PHE A 661 -42.90 16.23 3.07
N ILE A 662 -41.97 17.07 3.50
CA ILE A 662 -42.24 18.48 3.82
C ILE A 662 -42.63 19.24 2.55
N ILE A 663 -41.94 19.03 1.43
CA ILE A 663 -42.31 19.64 0.13
C ILE A 663 -43.70 19.18 -0.31
N ALA A 664 -43.97 17.87 -0.26
CA ALA A 664 -45.27 17.32 -0.62
C ALA A 664 -46.39 17.87 0.26
N ASN A 665 -46.15 17.99 1.58
CA ASN A 665 -47.09 18.62 2.49
C ASN A 665 -47.31 20.10 2.17
N GLY A 666 -46.25 20.87 1.92
CA GLY A 666 -46.35 22.29 1.55
C GLY A 666 -47.17 22.50 0.27
N ILE A 667 -46.95 21.67 -0.76
CA ILE A 667 -47.74 21.70 -2.00
C ILE A 667 -49.19 21.32 -1.71
N ALA A 668 -49.44 20.25 -0.95
CA ALA A 668 -50.80 19.81 -0.61
C ALA A 668 -51.58 20.87 0.18
N SER A 669 -50.92 21.55 1.14
CA SER A 669 -51.50 22.66 1.91
C SER A 669 -51.76 23.89 1.05
N ALA A 670 -50.87 24.22 0.09
CA ALA A 670 -51.09 25.30 -0.86
C ALA A 670 -52.29 25.01 -1.78
N VAL A 671 -52.42 23.77 -2.26
CA VAL A 671 -53.52 23.34 -3.15
C VAL A 671 -54.87 23.31 -2.43
N GLN A 672 -54.92 22.83 -1.18
CA GLN A 672 -56.15 22.82 -0.36
C GLN A 672 -56.73 24.22 -0.12
N ASN A 673 -55.87 25.24 0.02
CA ASN A 673 -56.32 26.63 0.16
C ASN A 673 -56.92 27.20 -1.15
N THR A 674 -56.76 26.52 -2.28
CA THR A 674 -57.23 26.97 -3.60
C THR A 674 -58.36 26.12 -4.23
N SER A 675 -58.62 24.88 -3.77
CA SER A 675 -59.77 24.10 -4.28
C SER A 675 -60.17 22.92 -3.37
N THR A 676 -61.48 22.73 -3.16
CA THR A 676 -62.08 21.63 -2.38
C THR A 676 -62.00 20.25 -3.07
N THR A 677 -61.41 20.12 -4.25
CA THR A 677 -61.59 18.96 -5.15
C THR A 677 -60.34 18.09 -5.36
N CYS A 678 -59.15 18.46 -4.86
CA CYS A 678 -57.91 17.70 -5.12
C CYS A 678 -57.59 16.54 -4.15
N ALA A 679 -58.41 16.30 -3.11
CA ALA A 679 -58.16 15.22 -2.14
C ALA A 679 -58.13 13.81 -2.77
N GLY A 680 -58.71 13.61 -3.96
CA GLY A 680 -58.71 12.34 -4.68
C GLY A 680 -57.37 11.95 -5.32
N ALA A 681 -56.50 12.91 -5.67
CA ALA A 681 -55.30 12.64 -6.47
C ALA A 681 -54.14 12.02 -5.67
N LEU A 682 -54.12 12.19 -4.34
CA LEU A 682 -53.11 11.61 -3.44
C LEU A 682 -53.60 10.34 -2.71
N GLY A 683 -54.82 9.87 -2.99
CA GLY A 683 -55.39 8.69 -2.34
C GLY A 683 -55.67 8.83 -0.84
N ILE A 684 -55.63 10.06 -0.29
CA ILE A 684 -55.88 10.33 1.13
C ILE A 684 -57.37 10.63 1.32
N SER A 685 -58.17 9.58 1.46
CA SER A 685 -59.62 9.67 1.68
C SER A 685 -59.95 10.00 3.14
N GLY A 686 -59.96 11.29 3.49
CA GLY A 686 -60.56 11.80 4.73
C GLY A 686 -59.74 12.88 5.44
N ARG A 687 -60.44 13.85 6.06
CA ARG A 687 -59.85 14.97 6.83
C ARG A 687 -58.92 14.47 7.96
N ASN A 688 -59.27 13.33 8.57
CA ASN A 688 -58.50 12.70 9.65
C ASN A 688 -57.20 12.05 9.14
N SER A 689 -57.20 11.45 7.95
CA SER A 689 -56.02 10.80 7.36
C SER A 689 -54.97 11.82 6.91
N PHE A 690 -55.40 12.99 6.41
CA PHE A 690 -54.50 14.08 6.08
C PHE A 690 -53.86 14.70 7.32
N GLN A 691 -54.63 14.90 8.40
CA GLN A 691 -54.10 15.40 9.67
C GLN A 691 -53.08 14.43 10.29
N GLN A 692 -53.33 13.11 10.22
CA GLN A 692 -52.37 12.08 10.64
C GLN A 692 -51.08 12.11 9.81
N TYR A 693 -51.19 12.28 8.50
CA TYR A 693 -50.02 12.45 7.62
C TYR A 693 -49.22 13.71 7.99
N GLN A 694 -49.88 14.84 8.21
CA GLN A 694 -49.22 16.08 8.63
C GLN A 694 -48.50 15.95 9.98
N CYS A 695 -49.11 15.29 10.96
CA CYS A 695 -48.45 14.99 12.23
C CYS A 695 -47.21 14.12 11.99
N PHE A 696 -47.32 13.05 11.21
CA PHE A 696 -46.17 12.18 10.89
C PHE A 696 -45.01 12.93 10.22
N VAL A 697 -45.29 13.79 9.24
CA VAL A 697 -44.26 14.56 8.52
C VAL A 697 -43.56 15.55 9.44
N VAL A 698 -44.32 16.29 10.25
CA VAL A 698 -43.74 17.31 11.13
C VAL A 698 -43.02 16.69 12.33
N GLU A 699 -43.62 15.71 13.00
CA GLU A 699 -42.99 15.06 14.16
C GLU A 699 -41.78 14.23 13.74
N GLY A 700 -41.90 13.46 12.65
CA GLY A 700 -40.79 12.71 12.10
C GLY A 700 -39.66 13.62 11.60
N GLY A 701 -39.99 14.70 10.90
CA GLY A 701 -39.04 15.72 10.46
C GLY A 701 -38.32 16.40 11.63
N ALA A 702 -39.03 16.71 12.72
CA ALA A 702 -38.46 17.30 13.93
C ALA A 702 -37.50 16.33 14.62
N ILE A 703 -37.89 15.07 14.81
CA ILE A 703 -37.04 14.04 15.44
C ILE A 703 -35.75 13.84 14.64
N VAL A 704 -35.86 13.72 13.31
CA VAL A 704 -34.70 13.48 12.44
C VAL A 704 -33.78 14.71 12.39
N SER A 705 -34.33 15.92 12.31
CA SER A 705 -33.55 17.16 12.32
C SER A 705 -32.87 17.40 13.68
N ALA A 706 -33.51 17.02 14.77
CA ALA A 706 -32.92 17.04 16.11
C ALA A 706 -31.79 16.02 16.24
N LEU A 707 -31.98 14.80 15.70
CA LEU A 707 -30.95 13.78 15.70
C LEU A 707 -29.72 14.21 14.87
N ALA A 708 -29.93 14.82 13.70
CA ALA A 708 -28.87 15.40 12.88
C ALA A 708 -28.08 16.47 13.65
N GLY A 709 -28.79 17.40 14.32
CA GLY A 709 -28.17 18.44 15.13
C GLY A 709 -27.39 17.90 16.33
N LEU A 710 -27.94 16.94 17.08
CA LEU A 710 -27.25 16.32 18.21
C LEU A 710 -25.95 15.62 17.80
N ILE A 711 -25.98 14.95 16.64
CA ILE A 711 -24.79 14.31 16.09
C ILE A 711 -23.76 15.35 15.67
N ALA A 712 -24.15 16.36 14.88
CA ALA A 712 -23.27 17.45 14.46
C ALA A 712 -22.61 18.15 15.65
N LEU A 713 -23.39 18.48 16.69
CA LEU A 713 -22.90 19.08 17.94
C LEU A 713 -21.83 18.23 18.60
N SER A 714 -22.03 16.90 18.65
CA SER A 714 -21.06 15.98 19.25
C SER A 714 -19.72 15.99 18.49
N PHE A 715 -19.74 16.18 17.17
CA PHE A 715 -18.53 16.29 16.34
C PHE A 715 -17.85 17.65 16.54
N PHE A 716 -18.58 18.75 16.55
CA PHE A 716 -17.99 20.08 16.77
C PHE A 716 -17.34 20.20 18.16
N VAL A 717 -17.96 19.61 19.20
CA VAL A 717 -17.33 19.55 20.53
C VAL A 717 -16.04 18.74 20.52
N ARG A 718 -15.98 17.64 19.77
CA ARG A 718 -14.74 16.86 19.60
C ARG A 718 -13.70 17.63 18.81
N GLN A 719 -14.10 18.29 17.71
CA GLN A 719 -13.24 19.12 16.88
C GLN A 719 -12.61 20.25 17.69
N PHE A 720 -13.41 20.98 18.46
CA PHE A 720 -12.93 22.01 19.38
C PHE A 720 -11.86 21.46 20.34
N ARG A 721 -12.07 20.26 20.91
CA ARG A 721 -11.08 19.60 21.77
C ARG A 721 -9.81 19.24 20.99
N HIS A 722 -9.90 18.81 19.74
CA HIS A 722 -8.75 18.48 18.91
C HIS A 722 -7.92 19.72 18.54
N GLN A 723 -8.57 20.81 18.13
CA GLN A 723 -7.89 22.08 17.85
C GLN A 723 -7.21 22.63 19.11
N ARG A 724 -7.85 22.51 20.29
CA ARG A 724 -7.23 22.85 21.57
C ARG A 724 -6.02 21.99 21.91
N LYS A 725 -5.99 20.72 21.51
CA LYS A 725 -4.80 19.87 21.64
C LYS A 725 -3.65 20.36 20.77
N VAL A 726 -3.92 20.78 19.53
CA VAL A 726 -2.90 21.39 18.65
C VAL A 726 -2.33 22.65 19.30
N VAL A 727 -3.19 23.54 19.79
CA VAL A 727 -2.76 24.76 20.51
C VAL A 727 -1.92 24.41 21.73
N ALA A 728 -2.35 23.44 22.54
CA ALA A 728 -1.59 22.99 23.70
C ALA A 728 -0.22 22.42 23.30
N ALA A 729 -0.17 21.55 22.29
CA ALA A 729 1.07 20.94 21.81
C ALA A 729 2.08 22.01 21.35
N ILE A 730 1.62 23.03 20.62
CA ILE A 730 2.47 24.15 20.17
C ILE A 730 2.93 25.00 21.35
N ASN A 731 2.06 25.28 22.32
CA ASN A 731 2.40 26.08 23.51
C ASN A 731 3.38 25.38 24.45
N TYR A 732 3.47 24.05 24.42
CA TYR A 732 4.48 23.29 25.17
C TYR A 732 5.88 23.38 24.55
N LEU A 733 6.02 23.89 23.32
CA LEU A 733 7.32 24.09 22.70
C LEU A 733 8.05 25.29 23.33
N PRO A 734 9.33 25.16 23.70
CA PRO A 734 10.08 26.23 24.35
C PRO A 734 10.30 27.45 23.44
N SER A 735 10.46 27.24 22.13
CA SER A 735 10.56 28.32 21.14
C SER A 735 10.05 27.82 19.77
N PRO A 736 8.73 27.87 19.52
CA PRO A 736 8.18 27.41 18.24
C PRO A 736 8.62 28.35 17.10
N PRO A 737 9.01 27.82 15.93
CA PRO A 737 9.26 28.59 14.72
C PRO A 737 8.08 29.50 14.33
N PRO A 738 8.29 30.60 13.60
CA PRO A 738 7.21 31.52 13.19
C PRO A 738 6.08 30.83 12.43
N SER A 739 6.40 29.90 11.54
CA SER A 739 5.44 29.08 10.79
C SER A 739 4.57 28.20 11.73
N VAL A 740 5.18 27.55 12.73
CA VAL A 740 4.47 26.76 13.76
C VAL A 740 3.58 27.65 14.64
N ARG A 741 4.01 28.88 14.96
CA ARG A 741 3.14 29.84 15.68
C ARG A 741 1.92 30.23 14.85
N LYS A 742 2.07 30.45 13.54
CA LYS A 742 0.94 30.72 12.63
C LYS A 742 -0.06 29.56 12.63
N ILE A 743 0.41 28.31 12.66
CA ILE A 743 -0.47 27.12 12.81
C ILE A 743 -1.23 27.18 14.14
N GLY A 744 -0.57 27.56 15.23
CA GLY A 744 -1.23 27.74 16.54
C GLY A 744 -2.33 28.81 16.51
N SER A 745 -2.07 29.94 15.84
CA SER A 745 -3.07 30.99 15.64
C SER A 745 -4.24 30.50 14.78
N LEU A 746 -3.97 29.75 13.72
CA LEU A 746 -4.99 29.13 12.87
C LEU A 746 -5.85 28.15 13.68
N ALA A 747 -5.24 27.29 14.49
CA ALA A 747 -5.94 26.35 15.37
C ALA A 747 -6.86 27.07 16.39
N TYR A 748 -6.40 28.19 16.95
CA TYR A 748 -7.23 29.03 17.82
C TYR A 748 -8.42 29.64 17.06
N PHE A 749 -8.19 30.14 15.85
CA PHE A 749 -9.23 30.73 15.03
C PHE A 749 -10.28 29.70 14.59
N GLN A 750 -9.85 28.50 14.20
CA GLN A 750 -10.76 27.40 13.90
C GLN A 750 -11.53 26.91 15.14
N SER A 751 -10.94 27.02 16.34
CA SER A 751 -11.67 26.78 17.60
C SER A 751 -12.83 27.76 17.78
N LEU A 752 -12.69 29.01 17.34
CA LEU A 752 -13.79 29.98 17.35
C LEU A 752 -14.88 29.61 16.35
N ILE A 753 -14.51 29.11 15.17
CA ILE A 753 -15.46 28.61 14.17
C ILE A 753 -16.29 27.47 14.76
N SER A 754 -15.66 26.48 15.40
CA SER A 754 -16.37 25.38 16.04
C SER A 754 -17.31 25.84 17.16
N ILE A 755 -17.00 26.94 17.86
CA ILE A 755 -17.92 27.53 18.84
C ILE A 755 -19.17 28.10 18.15
N TRP A 756 -19.01 28.84 17.06
CA TRP A 756 -20.14 29.36 16.29
C TRP A 756 -21.01 28.25 15.70
N GLN A 757 -20.41 27.16 15.22
CA GLN A 757 -21.14 25.96 14.78
C GLN A 757 -21.90 25.30 15.93
N CYS A 758 -21.29 25.20 17.12
CA CYS A 758 -22.01 24.75 18.32
C CYS A 758 -23.20 25.66 18.64
N ILE A 759 -23.05 26.98 18.55
CA ILE A 759 -24.13 27.95 18.81
C ILE A 759 -25.25 27.77 17.79
N ALA A 760 -24.93 27.71 16.50
CA ALA A 760 -25.91 27.52 15.43
C ALA A 760 -26.70 26.23 15.63
N THR A 761 -26.00 25.12 15.91
CA THR A 761 -26.61 23.81 16.17
C THR A 761 -27.46 23.79 17.45
N CYS A 762 -26.98 24.38 18.55
CA CYS A 762 -27.77 24.47 19.79
C CYS A 762 -29.04 25.31 19.59
N THR A 763 -28.96 26.38 18.80
CA THR A 763 -30.10 27.25 18.52
C THR A 763 -31.12 26.55 17.61
N SER A 764 -30.69 25.77 16.62
CA SER A 764 -31.59 24.95 15.80
C SER A 764 -32.27 23.86 16.63
N LEU A 765 -31.53 23.18 17.51
CA LEU A 765 -32.07 22.18 18.43
C LEU A 765 -33.09 22.79 19.39
N ALA A 766 -32.81 23.97 19.95
CA ALA A 766 -33.75 24.68 20.81
C ALA A 766 -35.03 25.03 20.06
N SER A 767 -34.93 25.54 18.83
CA SER A 767 -36.08 25.82 17.97
C SER A 767 -36.94 24.58 17.72
N ILE A 768 -36.32 23.44 17.38
CA ILE A 768 -37.02 22.16 17.15
C ILE A 768 -37.68 21.66 18.43
N VAL A 769 -36.98 21.65 19.57
CA VAL A 769 -37.50 21.13 20.84
C VAL A 769 -38.64 21.99 21.36
N ILE A 770 -38.50 23.32 21.33
CA ILE A 770 -39.54 24.25 21.75
C ILE A 770 -40.75 24.11 20.81
N GLY A 771 -40.55 24.06 19.49
CA GLY A 771 -41.62 23.84 18.53
C GLY A 771 -42.32 22.48 18.68
N PHE A 772 -41.60 21.45 19.14
CA PHE A 772 -42.18 20.14 19.45
C PHE A 772 -42.99 20.16 20.75
N VAL A 773 -42.47 20.77 21.83
CA VAL A 773 -43.14 20.84 23.14
C VAL A 773 -44.38 21.74 23.11
N LEU A 774 -44.31 22.88 22.42
CA LEU A 774 -45.44 23.81 22.30
C LEU A 774 -46.66 23.20 21.59
N ARG A 775 -46.48 22.14 20.79
CA ARG A 775 -47.59 21.39 20.21
C ARG A 775 -48.39 20.58 21.21
N PHE A 776 -47.84 20.28 22.39
CA PHE A 776 -48.48 19.37 23.33
C PHE A 776 -49.34 20.07 24.39
N ASP A 777 -49.13 21.34 24.78
CA ASP A 777 -50.08 21.98 25.73
C ASP A 777 -49.97 23.50 26.05
N PHE A 778 -49.63 24.43 25.14
CA PHE A 778 -49.75 25.88 25.47
C PHE A 778 -50.16 26.75 24.27
N ALA A 779 -51.31 27.44 24.41
CA ALA A 779 -51.86 28.39 23.44
C ALA A 779 -50.99 29.65 23.29
N ASP A 780 -50.89 30.14 22.05
CA ASP A 780 -50.49 31.47 21.58
C ASP A 780 -49.12 32.05 22.01
N PHE A 781 -48.37 31.42 22.91
CA PHE A 781 -47.02 31.86 23.28
C PHE A 781 -45.98 31.45 22.21
N GLU A 782 -45.93 32.32 21.20
CA GLU A 782 -44.83 32.70 20.32
C GLU A 782 -44.24 31.63 19.37
N ASN A 783 -45.02 31.28 18.35
CA ASN A 783 -44.47 30.86 17.04
C ASN A 783 -43.36 31.80 16.50
N ASN A 784 -43.35 33.06 16.96
CA ASN A 784 -42.30 34.03 16.69
C ASN A 784 -40.95 33.68 17.36
N VAL A 785 -40.95 33.02 18.53
CA VAL A 785 -39.72 32.59 19.22
C VAL A 785 -39.09 31.41 18.52
N THR A 786 -39.87 30.40 18.12
CA THR A 786 -39.34 29.24 17.39
C THR A 786 -38.75 29.66 16.05
N PHE A 787 -39.46 30.54 15.32
CA PHE A 787 -38.96 31.12 14.07
C PHE A 787 -37.74 32.03 14.29
N GLY A 788 -37.75 32.89 15.31
CA GLY A 788 -36.62 33.75 15.66
C GLY A 788 -35.35 32.95 16.02
N LEU A 789 -35.50 31.84 16.75
CA LEU A 789 -34.40 30.92 17.02
C LEU A 789 -33.90 30.24 15.74
N ALA A 790 -34.79 29.80 14.84
CA ALA A 790 -34.39 29.19 13.58
C ALA A 790 -33.61 30.16 12.68
N ILE A 791 -34.06 31.41 12.56
CA ILE A 791 -33.35 32.47 11.83
C ILE A 791 -32.02 32.82 12.53
N GLY A 792 -32.00 32.87 13.86
CA GLY A 792 -30.76 33.03 14.64
C GLY A 792 -29.74 31.93 14.36
N ALA A 793 -30.19 30.67 14.21
CA ALA A 793 -29.34 29.54 13.83
C ALA A 793 -28.76 29.72 12.41
N VAL A 794 -29.58 30.14 11.44
CA VAL A 794 -29.11 30.47 10.08
C VAL A 794 -28.07 31.61 10.11
N GLY A 795 -28.30 32.65 10.91
CA GLY A 795 -27.37 33.77 11.07
C GLY A 795 -26.02 33.34 11.67
N ALA A 796 -26.05 32.54 12.75
CA ALA A 796 -24.85 32.00 13.37
C ALA A 796 -24.06 31.09 12.40
N PHE A 797 -24.74 30.30 11.59
CA PHE A 797 -24.13 29.51 10.53
C PHE A 797 -23.54 30.36 9.39
N GLY A 798 -24.20 31.46 9.01
CA GLY A 798 -23.62 32.43 8.07
C GLY A 798 -22.32 33.05 8.59
N ILE A 799 -22.25 33.37 9.88
CA ILE A 799 -21.02 33.85 10.53
C ILE A 799 -19.94 32.77 10.50
N SER A 800 -20.28 31.51 10.81
CA SER A 800 -19.30 30.41 10.79
C SER A 800 -18.72 30.19 9.38
N ILE A 801 -19.53 30.26 8.32
CA ILE A 801 -19.06 30.22 6.92
C ILE A 801 -18.10 31.37 6.62
N PHE A 802 -18.46 32.60 7.00
CA PHE A 802 -17.61 33.77 6.76
C PHE A 802 -16.25 33.63 7.47
N LEU A 803 -16.25 33.18 8.71
CA LEU A 803 -15.01 32.89 9.45
C LEU A 803 -14.23 31.74 8.79
N GLN A 804 -14.89 30.69 8.31
CA GLN A 804 -14.23 29.58 7.60
C GLN A 804 -13.54 30.07 6.31
N LEU A 805 -14.16 30.99 5.58
CA LEU A 805 -13.52 31.62 4.41
C LEU A 805 -12.25 32.37 4.79
N ILE A 806 -12.28 33.15 5.89
CA ILE A 806 -11.09 33.84 6.41
C ILE A 806 -10.00 32.84 6.83
N ALA A 807 -10.38 31.77 7.53
CA ALA A 807 -9.44 30.74 7.97
C ALA A 807 -8.77 30.05 6.79
N ASN A 808 -9.54 29.65 5.78
CA ASN A 808 -9.03 28.88 4.64
C ASN A 808 -8.25 29.76 3.65
N LEU A 809 -8.84 30.89 3.21
CA LEU A 809 -8.25 31.75 2.18
C LEU A 809 -7.26 32.78 2.75
N GLY A 810 -7.48 33.24 3.98
CA GLY A 810 -6.67 34.29 4.59
C GLY A 810 -5.52 33.75 5.45
N MET A 811 -5.76 32.72 6.26
CA MET A 811 -4.74 32.22 7.20
C MET A 811 -4.02 30.98 6.66
N LEU A 812 -4.75 29.93 6.30
CA LEU A 812 -4.19 28.66 5.84
C LEU A 812 -3.41 28.81 4.53
N TYR A 813 -3.93 29.59 3.56
CA TYR A 813 -3.22 29.88 2.32
C TYR A 813 -1.85 30.55 2.55
N ASN A 814 -1.75 31.40 3.59
CA ASN A 814 -0.54 32.13 3.97
C ASN A 814 0.40 31.35 4.91
N VAL A 815 0.08 30.11 5.25
CA VAL A 815 1.06 29.22 5.90
C VAL A 815 2.16 28.90 4.88
N GLU A 816 3.42 28.90 5.30
CA GLU A 816 4.54 28.60 4.41
C GLU A 816 4.54 27.10 4.02
N PRO A 817 4.95 26.72 2.80
CA PRO A 817 5.10 25.31 2.43
C PRO A 817 6.08 24.55 3.34
N SER A 818 7.08 25.23 3.90
CA SER A 818 8.05 24.68 4.86
C SER A 818 7.45 24.36 6.23
N ALA A 819 6.22 24.79 6.52
CA ALA A 819 5.63 24.64 7.85
C ALA A 819 5.54 23.17 8.31
N GLY A 820 5.43 22.22 7.37
CA GLY A 820 5.49 20.80 7.71
C GLY A 820 6.85 20.38 8.28
N ILE A 821 7.95 20.83 7.67
CA ILE A 821 9.33 20.59 8.11
C ILE A 821 9.59 21.29 9.45
N ASP A 822 9.08 22.50 9.62
CA ASP A 822 9.23 23.26 10.86
C ASP A 822 8.51 22.58 12.05
N VAL A 823 7.34 21.97 11.80
CA VAL A 823 6.65 21.13 12.80
C VAL A 823 7.54 19.92 13.16
N CYS A 824 8.04 19.19 12.17
CA CYS A 824 8.92 18.03 12.43
C CYS A 824 10.17 18.41 13.22
N SER A 825 10.80 19.53 12.87
CA SER A 825 11.98 20.08 13.56
C SER A 825 11.67 20.46 15.00
N ALA A 826 10.53 21.12 15.25
CA ALA A 826 10.13 21.53 16.59
C ALA A 826 9.80 20.34 17.51
N PHE A 827 9.26 19.25 16.94
CA PHE A 827 8.89 18.04 17.67
C PHE A 827 9.93 16.91 17.60
N TRP A 828 11.15 17.20 17.12
CA TRP A 828 12.17 16.18 16.86
C TRP A 828 12.44 15.27 18.07
N GLY A 829 12.61 15.83 19.26
CA GLY A 829 12.84 15.03 20.47
C GLY A 829 11.73 14.01 20.78
N THR A 830 10.47 14.37 20.48
CA THR A 830 9.32 13.46 20.62
C THR A 830 9.33 12.39 19.54
N LEU A 831 9.63 12.77 18.29
CA LEU A 831 9.71 11.86 17.15
C LEU A 831 10.82 10.82 17.36
N THR A 832 12.02 11.23 17.75
CA THR A 832 13.14 10.32 18.04
C THR A 832 12.82 9.35 19.19
N LYS A 833 12.14 9.83 20.24
CA LYS A 833 11.71 8.95 21.34
C LYS A 833 10.74 7.87 20.86
N LYS A 834 9.79 8.22 19.99
CA LYS A 834 8.85 7.25 19.41
C LYS A 834 9.54 6.29 18.45
N HIS A 835 10.44 6.79 17.60
CA HIS A 835 11.21 5.97 16.67
C HIS A 835 12.01 4.89 17.39
N ARG A 836 12.70 5.24 18.48
CA ARG A 836 13.38 4.25 19.33
C ARG A 836 12.44 3.16 19.81
N LEU A 837 11.22 3.52 20.26
CA LEU A 837 10.24 2.53 20.74
C LEU A 837 9.73 1.60 19.64
N PHE A 838 9.47 2.10 18.43
CA PHE A 838 9.02 1.28 17.30
C PHE A 838 10.14 0.44 16.66
N SER A 839 11.40 0.75 16.98
CA SER A 839 12.58 0.04 16.47
C SER A 839 13.05 -1.12 17.36
N LEU A 840 12.50 -1.29 18.57
CA LEU A 840 12.93 -2.30 19.55
C LEU A 840 12.65 -3.78 19.14
N GLY A 841 11.93 -4.01 18.04
CA GLY A 841 11.53 -5.35 17.58
C GLY A 841 12.08 -5.74 16.21
N ARG A 842 13.17 -5.11 15.75
CA ARG A 842 13.82 -5.50 14.48
C ARG A 842 14.54 -6.83 14.64
N SER A 843 14.38 -7.73 13.67
CA SER A 843 15.17 -8.97 13.62
C SER A 843 16.47 -8.68 12.88
N GLU A 844 17.60 -9.05 13.49
CA GLU A 844 18.91 -8.98 12.84
C GLU A 844 19.04 -9.96 11.67
N LYS A 845 18.20 -11.01 11.62
CA LYS A 845 18.16 -12.02 10.55
C LYS A 845 17.07 -11.74 9.51
N SER A 846 16.46 -10.56 9.53
CA SER A 846 15.42 -10.18 8.59
C SER A 846 15.93 -10.14 7.16
N VAL A 847 15.12 -10.65 6.24
CA VAL A 847 15.34 -10.57 4.79
C VAL A 847 15.05 -9.16 4.26
N MET A 848 14.39 -8.31 5.07
CA MET A 848 14.19 -6.90 4.74
C MET A 848 15.42 -6.07 5.06
N SER A 849 15.77 -5.15 4.17
CA SER A 849 16.89 -4.24 4.38
C SER A 849 16.71 -3.40 5.67
N PRO A 850 17.80 -3.08 6.39
CA PRO A 850 17.74 -2.22 7.57
C PRO A 850 17.06 -0.87 7.34
N ALA A 851 17.28 -0.24 6.17
CA ALA A 851 16.67 1.04 5.82
C ALA A 851 15.14 0.95 5.63
N LEU A 852 14.62 -0.16 5.11
CA LEU A 852 13.18 -0.37 4.97
C LEU A 852 12.50 -0.65 6.31
N GLU A 853 13.15 -1.41 7.19
CA GLU A 853 12.65 -1.57 8.56
C GLU A 853 12.67 -0.24 9.33
N ASP A 854 13.67 0.61 9.06
CA ASP A 854 13.73 1.97 9.59
C ASP A 854 12.59 2.83 9.08
N ARG A 855 12.35 2.79 7.77
CA ARG A 855 11.24 3.49 7.12
C ARG A 855 9.88 3.02 7.63
N GLU A 856 9.67 1.73 7.82
CA GLU A 856 8.45 1.20 8.43
C GLU A 856 8.29 1.74 9.85
N SER A 857 9.37 1.75 10.64
CA SER A 857 9.37 2.32 11.99
C SER A 857 8.98 3.81 11.95
N TRP A 858 9.52 4.60 11.02
CA TRP A 858 9.12 6.00 10.80
C TRP A 858 7.67 6.15 10.34
N GLU A 859 7.12 5.21 9.58
CA GLU A 859 5.71 5.18 9.21
C GLU A 859 4.82 5.05 10.45
N TYR A 860 5.14 4.13 11.37
CA TYR A 860 4.44 4.01 12.65
C TYR A 860 4.59 5.26 13.53
N VAL A 861 5.77 5.89 13.54
CA VAL A 861 6.02 7.16 14.25
C VAL A 861 5.14 8.27 13.71
N ALA A 862 5.08 8.42 12.39
CA ALA A 862 4.24 9.42 11.72
C ALA A 862 2.77 9.21 12.10
N ARG A 863 2.26 7.98 11.94
CA ARG A 863 0.87 7.63 12.28
C ARG A 863 0.55 7.94 13.75
N GLU A 864 1.39 7.52 14.69
CA GLU A 864 1.15 7.75 16.12
C GLU A 864 1.23 9.24 16.48
N PHE A 865 2.25 9.94 15.98
CA PHE A 865 2.45 11.36 16.23
C PHE A 865 1.27 12.19 15.70
N LEU A 866 0.84 11.95 14.48
CA LEU A 866 -0.25 12.69 13.84
C LEU A 866 -1.59 12.39 14.54
N THR A 867 -1.81 11.15 14.97
CA THR A 867 -2.99 10.77 15.76
C THR A 867 -3.03 11.45 17.13
N GLU A 868 -1.89 11.67 17.76
CA GLU A 868 -1.82 12.32 19.08
C GLU A 868 -1.96 13.84 19.01
N THR A 869 -1.26 14.47 18.05
CA THR A 869 -1.18 15.93 17.92
C THR A 869 -2.37 16.52 17.18
N ARG A 870 -2.93 15.80 16.22
CA ARG A 870 -4.11 16.16 15.44
C ARG A 870 -3.98 17.42 14.58
N PHE A 871 -2.79 17.61 14.01
CA PHE A 871 -2.52 18.66 13.03
C PHE A 871 -3.40 18.56 11.77
N ASP A 872 -3.92 17.36 11.45
CA ASP A 872 -4.91 17.10 10.40
C ASP A 872 -6.12 18.04 10.50
N THR A 873 -6.61 18.25 11.73
CA THR A 873 -7.78 19.08 11.99
C THR A 873 -7.60 20.57 11.68
N VAL A 874 -6.35 21.00 11.48
CA VAL A 874 -5.98 22.41 11.27
C VAL A 874 -5.46 22.68 9.88
N LEU A 875 -4.59 21.81 9.36
CA LEU A 875 -3.89 22.02 8.09
C LEU A 875 -4.66 21.52 6.86
N GLY A 876 -5.67 20.66 7.03
CA GLY A 876 -6.33 19.97 5.92
C GLY A 876 -5.43 18.91 5.26
N ALA A 877 -5.98 18.12 4.32
CA ALA A 877 -5.31 16.94 3.77
C ALA A 877 -3.99 17.27 3.03
N ASP A 878 -3.99 18.28 2.15
CA ASP A 878 -2.84 18.58 1.27
C ASP A 878 -1.57 18.98 2.05
N ARG A 879 -1.71 19.83 3.07
CA ARG A 879 -0.58 20.32 3.88
C ARG A 879 -0.21 19.37 5.01
N PHE A 880 -1.15 18.53 5.44
CA PHE A 880 -0.90 17.44 6.37
C PHE A 880 0.00 16.35 5.75
N ASN A 881 -0.15 16.09 4.45
CA ASN A 881 0.72 15.17 3.72
C ASN A 881 2.20 15.58 3.82
N ALA A 882 2.51 16.87 3.73
CA ALA A 882 3.89 17.34 3.89
C ALA A 882 4.50 17.01 5.27
N VAL A 883 3.71 17.03 6.35
CA VAL A 883 4.17 16.62 7.70
C VAL A 883 4.43 15.11 7.73
N MET A 884 3.50 14.32 7.19
CA MET A 884 3.61 12.87 7.10
C MET A 884 4.88 12.45 6.34
N GLN A 885 5.06 12.97 5.12
CA GLN A 885 6.18 12.67 4.25
C GLN A 885 7.50 13.11 4.89
N ALA A 886 7.52 14.27 5.53
CA ALA A 886 8.68 14.71 6.30
C ALA A 886 9.02 13.68 7.38
N ILE A 887 8.10 13.28 8.25
CA ILE A 887 8.40 12.28 9.30
C ILE A 887 8.85 10.94 8.70
N GLN A 888 8.18 10.46 7.65
CA GLN A 888 8.51 9.20 6.99
C GLN A 888 9.91 9.18 6.36
N SER A 889 10.41 10.34 5.92
CA SER A 889 11.75 10.44 5.32
C SER A 889 12.87 10.20 6.33
N GLY A 890 12.64 10.40 7.63
CA GLY A 890 13.63 10.20 8.69
C GLY A 890 14.89 11.10 8.62
N ASP A 891 15.04 11.88 7.55
CA ASP A 891 16.27 12.60 7.24
C ASP A 891 16.38 13.93 8.00
N THR A 892 17.25 13.94 9.00
CA THR A 892 17.54 15.16 9.79
C THR A 892 18.37 16.21 9.06
N SER A 893 19.10 15.82 8.00
CA SER A 893 20.05 16.70 7.32
C SER A 893 19.32 17.75 6.47
N SER A 894 18.26 17.34 5.75
CA SER A 894 17.34 18.25 5.05
C SER A 894 16.50 19.13 6.00
N TRP A 895 16.29 18.72 7.26
CA TRP A 895 15.49 19.50 8.22
C TRP A 895 16.31 20.58 8.94
N ARG A 896 17.64 20.41 9.02
CA ARG A 896 18.54 21.33 9.72
C ARG A 896 19.29 22.30 8.79
N GLY A 897 19.24 22.11 7.47
CA GLY A 897 19.80 23.05 6.51
C GLY A 897 19.15 22.94 5.12
N THR A 898 18.79 24.10 4.54
CA THR A 898 18.34 24.31 3.13
C THR A 898 16.94 23.75 2.81
N THR A 899 15.90 24.51 2.39
CA THR A 899 15.79 25.44 1.25
C THR A 899 16.38 24.92 -0.07
N LEU A 900 16.12 23.67 -0.46
CA LEU A 900 16.29 23.09 -1.82
C LEU A 900 15.76 21.64 -1.70
N VAL A 901 14.82 21.06 -2.46
CA VAL A 901 14.35 21.24 -3.83
C VAL A 901 12.85 20.87 -3.86
N MET A 902 11.96 21.86 -3.94
CA MET A 902 10.61 21.67 -4.50
C MET A 902 10.34 22.93 -5.33
N LYS A 903 10.83 22.89 -6.57
CA LYS A 903 10.51 23.85 -7.62
C LYS A 903 10.30 23.10 -8.92
#